data_AF-A0A949JR90-F1
#
_entry.id   AF-A0A949JR90-F1
#
_cell.length_a   1.000
_cell.length_b   1.000
_cell.length_c   1.000
_cell.angle_alpha   90.00
_cell.angle_beta   90.00
_cell.angle_gamma   90.00
#
_symmetry.space_group_name_H-M   'P 1'
#
loop_
_entity.id
_entity.type
_entity.pdbx_description
1 polymer ?
#
loop_
_entity_poly.entity_id
_entity_poly.type
_entity_poly.pdbx_seq_one_letter_code
_entity_poly.pdbx_strand_id
1 'polypeptide(L)'
;MNSDASGNTGVRQRWIGPADWFIIGSTIIHFVLLLVADHIPLHRSLFTFFYFSMVLVPGFSLSRLVFRESGRLERVIYSFLCGSTQIFLVLFLLALAKAGIVLAASISPVLAIIFLIVNSLFSRDHGNRGAETENDRITVTSSIIIILTCLIVFSSILVLYSDDPLSLTSDSPDHLAYMRTVASSGETFPEVNLYSVGGILTKDLRKGLSHGLWASINLASGRTDPIPVWPLISVIGAIFMLLVVFYVAVRIFGDGSTGLLAVFITIFIFMGGLSRLNLVYTAYSFLFGKIFGLLFLAYIILYLDTGKRWMLIAAAASSFCAVSTHIGHIILHAFLMVTISSAFLIESRNGRWKEMLIQRVPLLGITIIAVNIPYVLMRIIRDYAPNNVIHEHVQGLFQLGSGMMIMNPLPTFRFTVPLTFLALVSVLLLWKKSAGLKRVRAILWSTIGIFAVVFNPLLVPFLTKYVSYMLIRLKSSIPPVFLSALLTMSVVRAAKGRKTNVTRFGALVGGAVIVIVFGAVLIRLFSGFAYSSGSINRSETCYSLSDLYEVIDSEIPDGSVIMSDPITSYCIPAFCNQYVVCTSDQHSIPNDSTALQRIFDVKCLFLPDEPLELITETLDRYGADHIVINGRIPSSMHSMYWKADESSAIMAIERLRKYPEIFTEIFSSDRLAMFRYNGISDISPQGITDIEIVESMEKLDLLPSSGMKQSGIDGIVIRDVLPHSHTASRGKMLSMTVEWIATGEIPPGSYRAYIRFDREFPKGSFYRKWYGKIYRKVIEKMRRNRYRFRTTHQPMNGLNSPDRWPEMTVMDDRFSFVVPSDIAPGEYTYSVKLLEHVQYPNYSLSDLLSDDDIYAGEIAGSLVIK
;
A
#
# COMPACT_ATOMS: atom_id res chain seq x y z
N MET A 1 39.41 51.90 -52.22
CA MET A 1 40.52 50.94 -52.03
C MET A 1 40.34 50.34 -50.65
N ASN A 2 39.83 49.11 -50.62
CA ASN A 2 39.58 48.29 -49.44
C ASN A 2 40.80 47.35 -49.27
N SER A 3 41.32 47.20 -48.06
CA SER A 3 42.27 46.13 -47.73
C SER A 3 41.84 45.43 -46.44
N ASP A 4 41.27 44.24 -46.64
CA ASP A 4 41.47 42.99 -45.91
C ASP A 4 41.22 42.94 -44.40
N ALA A 5 39.98 42.53 -44.12
CA ALA A 5 39.59 41.81 -42.92
C ALA A 5 40.32 40.46 -42.83
N SER A 6 41.22 40.33 -41.86
CA SER A 6 41.73 39.04 -41.41
C SER A 6 40.63 38.25 -40.70
N GLY A 7 39.99 37.34 -41.44
CA GLY A 7 39.07 36.35 -40.92
C GLY A 7 39.77 35.37 -39.99
N ASN A 8 39.91 35.72 -38.72
CA ASN A 8 40.31 34.79 -37.68
C ASN A 8 39.08 33.98 -37.26
N THR A 9 38.77 32.94 -38.03
CA THR A 9 37.84 31.87 -37.65
C THR A 9 38.47 31.05 -36.52
N GLY A 10 38.60 31.67 -35.35
CA GLY A 10 39.03 31.03 -34.13
C GLY A 10 38.06 29.88 -33.84
N VAL A 11 38.45 28.67 -34.23
CA VAL A 11 37.83 27.43 -33.80
C VAL A 11 37.96 27.42 -32.29
N ARG A 12 36.91 27.91 -31.59
CA ARG A 12 36.84 27.84 -30.13
C ARG A 12 36.95 26.36 -29.76
N GLN A 13 38.15 25.95 -29.32
CA GLN A 13 38.38 24.65 -28.72
C GLN A 13 37.33 24.45 -27.63
N ARG A 14 36.50 23.42 -27.82
CA ARG A 14 35.49 23.03 -26.85
C ARG A 14 36.19 22.39 -25.67
N TRP A 15 36.31 23.15 -24.59
CA TRP A 15 36.69 22.60 -23.32
C TRP A 15 35.56 21.70 -22.80
N ILE A 16 35.88 20.41 -22.61
CA ILE A 16 35.04 19.47 -21.85
C ILE A 16 34.85 20.08 -20.47
N GLY A 17 33.59 20.37 -20.10
CA GLY A 17 33.29 21.03 -18.83
C GLY A 17 33.47 20.06 -17.64
N PRO A 18 33.54 20.57 -16.40
CA PRO A 18 33.65 19.71 -15.21
C PRO A 18 32.54 18.65 -15.09
N ALA A 19 31.31 19.00 -15.50
CA ALA A 19 30.19 18.07 -15.50
C ALA A 19 30.34 16.94 -16.54
N ASP A 20 30.99 17.23 -17.68
CA ASP A 20 31.23 16.25 -18.74
C ASP A 20 32.32 15.26 -18.30
N TRP A 21 33.39 15.75 -17.67
CA TRP A 21 34.40 14.91 -17.02
C TRP A 21 33.84 14.04 -15.91
N PHE A 22 32.90 14.57 -15.12
CA PHE A 22 32.21 13.79 -14.09
C PHE A 22 31.41 12.63 -14.69
N ILE A 23 30.69 12.86 -15.80
CA ILE A 23 29.95 11.79 -16.50
C ILE A 23 30.94 10.72 -16.99
N ILE A 24 32.01 11.11 -17.70
CA ILE A 24 33.02 10.17 -18.20
C ILE A 24 33.67 9.38 -17.06
N GLY A 25 34.12 10.07 -16.01
CA GLY A 25 34.75 9.44 -14.85
C GLY A 25 33.82 8.48 -14.11
N SER A 26 32.56 8.88 -13.88
CA SER A 26 31.57 8.01 -13.24
C SER A 26 31.24 6.77 -14.08
N THR A 27 31.18 6.88 -15.40
CA THR A 27 31.02 5.74 -16.31
C THR A 27 32.21 4.79 -16.26
N ILE A 28 33.45 5.31 -16.22
CA ILE A 28 34.65 4.46 -16.09
C ILE A 28 34.65 3.72 -14.75
N ILE A 29 34.40 4.44 -13.64
CA ILE A 29 34.31 3.84 -12.30
C ILE A 29 33.20 2.78 -12.25
N HIS A 30 32.07 3.04 -12.92
CA HIS A 30 30.98 2.08 -13.01
C HIS A 30 31.42 0.74 -13.61
N PHE A 31 32.11 0.75 -14.75
CA PHE A 31 32.57 -0.49 -15.37
C PHE A 31 33.65 -1.20 -14.56
N VAL A 32 34.54 -0.44 -13.89
CA VAL A 32 35.50 -1.04 -12.96
C VAL A 32 34.78 -1.74 -11.81
N LEU A 33 33.83 -1.06 -11.16
CA LEU A 33 33.07 -1.63 -10.04
C LEU A 33 32.23 -2.82 -10.47
N LEU A 34 31.64 -2.81 -11.67
CA LEU A 34 30.87 -3.94 -12.19
C LEU A 34 31.70 -5.23 -12.29
N LEU A 35 33.03 -5.11 -12.47
CA LEU A 35 33.94 -6.26 -12.54
C LEU A 35 34.41 -6.77 -11.17
N VAL A 36 34.29 -5.97 -10.11
CA VAL A 36 34.85 -6.29 -8.78
C VAL A 36 33.83 -6.22 -7.64
N ALA A 37 32.56 -5.92 -7.93
CA ALA A 37 31.52 -5.68 -6.93
C ALA A 37 31.36 -6.85 -5.95
N ASP A 38 31.39 -8.08 -6.45
CA ASP A 38 31.24 -9.33 -5.68
C ASP A 38 32.32 -9.49 -4.59
N HIS A 39 33.46 -8.81 -4.73
CA HIS A 39 34.57 -8.86 -3.79
C HIS A 39 34.60 -7.69 -2.79
N ILE A 40 33.70 -6.71 -2.92
CA ILE A 40 33.68 -5.52 -2.06
C ILE A 40 32.60 -5.68 -0.99
N PRO A 41 32.94 -5.68 0.32
CA PRO A 41 31.98 -5.85 1.41
C PRO A 41 31.18 -4.56 1.71
N LEU A 42 30.84 -3.77 0.69
CA LEU A 42 30.15 -2.48 0.80
C LEU A 42 28.85 -2.46 -0.02
N HIS A 43 28.04 -3.51 0.10
CA HIS A 43 26.81 -3.71 -0.69
C HIS A 43 25.90 -2.47 -0.75
N ARG A 44 25.61 -1.85 0.39
CA ARG A 44 24.79 -0.62 0.47
C ARG A 44 25.39 0.57 -0.30
N SER A 45 26.71 0.74 -0.22
CA SER A 45 27.41 1.82 -0.92
C SER A 45 27.46 1.58 -2.43
N LEU A 46 27.72 0.33 -2.84
CA LEU A 46 27.69 -0.08 -4.25
C LEU A 46 26.29 0.11 -4.83
N PHE A 47 25.24 -0.36 -4.15
CA PHE A 47 23.85 -0.17 -4.57
C PHE A 47 23.52 1.31 -4.81
N THR A 48 23.92 2.18 -3.88
CA THR A 48 23.72 3.63 -4.00
C THR A 48 24.48 4.22 -5.19
N PHE A 49 25.73 3.80 -5.39
CA PHE A 49 26.54 4.22 -6.53
C PHE A 49 25.95 3.74 -7.87
N PHE A 50 25.51 2.49 -7.95
CA PHE A 50 24.88 1.93 -9.15
C PHE A 50 23.56 2.61 -9.46
N TYR A 51 22.73 2.91 -8.46
CA TYR A 51 21.56 3.77 -8.66
C TYR A 51 21.93 5.14 -9.25
N PHE A 52 22.94 5.80 -8.70
CA PHE A 52 23.38 7.10 -9.21
C PHE A 52 23.89 7.01 -10.66
N SER A 53 24.73 6.02 -10.97
CA SER A 53 25.34 5.84 -12.30
C SER A 53 24.40 5.27 -13.36
N MET A 54 23.37 4.51 -12.97
CA MET A 54 22.37 3.96 -13.90
C MET A 54 21.15 4.85 -14.10
N VAL A 55 20.79 5.70 -13.12
CA VAL A 55 19.59 6.53 -13.18
C VAL A 55 19.96 8.01 -13.27
N LEU A 56 20.67 8.54 -12.28
CA LEU A 56 20.86 9.99 -12.17
C LEU A 56 21.87 10.56 -13.18
N VAL A 57 22.97 9.87 -13.46
CA VAL A 57 23.97 10.33 -14.46
C VAL A 57 23.42 10.29 -15.88
N PRO A 58 22.85 9.17 -16.39
CA PRO A 58 22.27 9.14 -17.73
C PRO A 58 21.10 10.10 -17.85
N GLY A 59 20.28 10.18 -16.79
CA GLY A 59 19.19 11.13 -16.69
C GLY A 59 19.65 12.59 -16.73
N PHE A 60 20.75 12.93 -16.06
CA PHE A 60 21.33 14.27 -16.11
C PHE A 60 21.79 14.62 -17.52
N SER A 61 22.51 13.72 -18.19
CA SER A 61 22.93 13.89 -19.59
C SER A 61 21.72 14.08 -20.53
N LEU A 62 20.69 13.24 -20.39
CA LEU A 62 19.47 13.33 -21.19
C LEU A 62 18.67 14.61 -20.89
N SER A 63 18.62 15.04 -19.63
CA SER A 63 17.93 16.27 -19.23
C SER A 63 18.58 17.52 -19.83
N ARG A 64 19.91 17.55 -20.00
CA ARG A 64 20.61 18.65 -20.68
C ARG A 64 20.25 18.72 -22.16
N LEU A 65 20.01 17.57 -22.78
CA LEU A 65 19.61 17.48 -24.18
C LEU A 65 18.16 17.96 -24.37
N VAL A 66 17.23 17.47 -23.54
CA VAL A 66 15.78 17.68 -23.70
C VAL A 66 15.28 18.97 -23.03
N PHE A 67 15.81 19.30 -21.84
CA PHE A 67 15.37 20.40 -20.98
C PHE A 67 16.49 21.43 -20.73
N ARG A 68 17.00 22.01 -21.83
CA ARG A 68 18.15 22.94 -21.84
C ARG A 68 17.99 24.13 -20.88
N GLU A 69 16.78 24.65 -20.76
CA GLU A 69 16.45 25.86 -19.96
C GLU A 69 16.10 25.54 -18.49
N SER A 70 16.34 24.32 -18.03
CA SER A 70 16.00 23.91 -16.66
C SER A 70 16.86 24.62 -15.60
N GLY A 71 16.22 25.12 -14.55
CA GLY A 71 16.91 25.61 -13.34
C GLY A 71 17.60 24.48 -12.57
N ARG A 72 18.41 24.81 -11.54
CA ARG A 72 19.17 23.80 -10.78
C ARG A 72 18.29 22.72 -10.13
N LEU A 73 17.22 23.12 -9.45
CA LEU A 73 16.28 22.20 -8.82
C LEU A 73 15.54 21.34 -9.86
N GLU A 74 15.06 21.98 -10.92
CA GLU A 74 14.42 21.30 -12.06
C GLU A 74 15.36 20.27 -12.67
N ARG A 75 16.65 20.57 -12.77
CA ARG A 75 17.64 19.66 -13.32
C ARG A 75 17.78 18.39 -12.50
N VAL A 76 17.72 18.45 -11.17
CA VAL A 76 17.72 17.25 -10.31
C VAL A 76 16.48 16.39 -10.60
N ILE A 77 15.31 17.02 -10.68
CA ILE A 77 14.04 16.32 -10.94
C ILE A 77 14.00 15.73 -12.35
N TYR A 78 14.45 16.47 -13.36
CA TYR A 78 14.56 15.98 -14.72
C TYR A 78 15.63 14.89 -14.84
N SER A 79 16.72 14.95 -14.07
CA SER A 79 17.69 13.86 -14.04
C SER A 79 17.04 12.57 -13.55
N PHE A 80 16.28 12.64 -12.45
CA PHE A 80 15.53 11.48 -11.96
C PHE A 80 14.47 10.99 -12.96
N LEU A 81 13.66 11.89 -13.54
CA LEU A 81 12.60 11.55 -14.48
C LEU A 81 13.16 10.95 -15.78
N CYS A 82 14.13 11.62 -16.41
CA CYS A 82 14.77 11.17 -17.64
C CYS A 82 15.54 9.86 -17.43
N GLY A 83 16.24 9.74 -16.30
CA GLY A 83 16.95 8.52 -15.91
C GLY A 83 16.00 7.34 -15.77
N SER A 84 14.93 7.52 -15.00
CA SER A 84 13.90 6.50 -14.80
C SER A 84 13.22 6.11 -16.12
N THR A 85 12.93 7.10 -16.98
CA THR A 85 12.35 6.85 -18.31
C THR A 85 13.30 6.02 -19.17
N GLN A 86 14.58 6.38 -19.20
CA GLN A 86 15.59 5.69 -20.00
C GLN A 86 15.80 4.25 -19.52
N ILE A 87 15.99 4.03 -18.21
CA ILE A 87 16.22 2.67 -17.69
C ILE A 87 14.97 1.80 -17.83
N PHE A 88 13.76 2.36 -17.66
CA PHE A 88 12.53 1.61 -17.92
C PHE A 88 12.38 1.26 -19.40
N LEU A 89 12.72 2.15 -20.34
CA LEU A 89 12.74 1.80 -21.75
C LEU A 89 13.74 0.68 -22.04
N VAL A 90 14.94 0.71 -21.45
CA VAL A 90 15.92 -0.38 -21.58
C VAL A 90 15.35 -1.70 -21.03
N LEU A 91 14.84 -1.71 -19.81
CA LEU A 91 14.27 -2.92 -19.18
C LEU A 91 13.06 -3.45 -19.95
N PHE A 92 12.24 -2.57 -20.51
CA PHE A 92 11.12 -2.95 -21.39
C PHE A 92 11.62 -3.63 -22.67
N LEU A 93 12.64 -3.08 -23.32
CA LEU A 93 13.23 -3.69 -24.52
C LEU A 93 13.91 -5.03 -24.20
N LEU A 94 14.61 -5.13 -23.06
CA LEU A 94 15.18 -6.39 -22.60
C LEU A 94 14.09 -7.43 -22.32
N ALA A 95 12.97 -7.02 -21.72
CA ALA A 95 11.83 -7.91 -21.50
C ALA A 95 11.24 -8.44 -22.82
N LEU A 96 11.09 -7.59 -23.84
CA LEU A 96 10.62 -7.99 -25.17
C LEU A 96 11.61 -8.94 -25.87
N ALA A 97 12.91 -8.70 -25.70
CA ALA A 97 13.98 -9.52 -26.27
C ALA A 97 14.28 -10.79 -25.46
N LYS A 98 13.63 -11.00 -24.30
CA LYS A 98 13.97 -12.05 -23.32
C LYS A 98 15.47 -12.05 -22.95
N ALA A 99 16.03 -10.86 -22.81
CA ALA A 99 17.44 -10.65 -22.49
C ALA A 99 17.64 -10.37 -20.99
N GLY A 100 18.80 -10.79 -20.46
CA GLY A 100 19.10 -10.69 -19.03
C GLY A 100 19.15 -9.24 -18.51
N ILE A 101 18.56 -9.00 -17.34
CA ILE A 101 18.46 -7.66 -16.72
C ILE A 101 19.82 -7.05 -16.36
N VAL A 102 20.89 -7.86 -16.26
CA VAL A 102 22.26 -7.39 -16.00
C VAL A 102 22.74 -6.48 -17.14
N LEU A 103 22.27 -6.68 -18.37
CA LEU A 103 22.61 -5.81 -19.51
C LEU A 103 22.16 -4.36 -19.28
N ALA A 104 21.13 -4.13 -18.45
CA ALA A 104 20.68 -2.78 -18.15
C ALA A 104 21.74 -1.97 -17.39
N ALA A 105 22.57 -2.62 -16.58
CA ALA A 105 23.72 -2.02 -15.89
C ALA A 105 24.77 -1.54 -16.88
N SER A 106 25.05 -2.30 -17.94
CA SER A 106 26.02 -1.91 -18.97
C SER A 106 25.48 -0.87 -19.95
N ILE A 107 24.23 -0.99 -20.38
CA ILE A 107 23.64 -0.12 -21.42
C ILE A 107 23.47 1.32 -20.91
N SER A 108 23.03 1.51 -19.66
CA SER A 108 22.62 2.83 -19.17
C SER A 108 23.77 3.85 -19.06
N PRO A 109 24.94 3.51 -18.49
CA PRO A 109 26.12 4.39 -18.48
C PRO A 109 26.65 4.70 -19.89
N VAL A 110 26.54 3.75 -20.84
CA VAL A 110 26.91 3.99 -22.25
C VAL A 110 25.98 5.01 -22.88
N LEU A 111 24.67 4.91 -22.63
CA LEU A 111 23.72 5.92 -23.09
C LEU A 111 24.02 7.30 -22.52
N ALA A 112 24.53 7.41 -21.28
CA ALA A 112 24.96 8.69 -20.72
C ALA A 112 26.07 9.36 -21.56
N ILE A 113 27.04 8.59 -22.03
CA ILE A 113 28.12 9.06 -22.92
C ILE A 113 27.57 9.43 -24.30
N ILE A 114 26.68 8.62 -24.85
CA ILE A 114 26.03 8.92 -26.14
C ILE A 114 25.26 10.24 -26.04
N PHE A 115 24.45 10.43 -24.99
CA PHE A 115 23.71 11.69 -24.79
C PHE A 115 24.65 12.88 -24.60
N LEU A 116 25.79 12.70 -23.93
CA LEU A 116 26.82 13.73 -23.80
C LEU A 116 27.39 14.12 -25.16
N ILE A 117 27.77 13.14 -25.99
CA ILE A 117 28.29 13.36 -27.35
C ILE A 117 27.25 14.07 -28.21
N VAL A 118 26.01 13.58 -28.23
CA VAL A 118 24.88 14.18 -28.96
C VAL A 118 24.65 15.61 -28.50
N ASN A 119 24.60 15.85 -27.19
CA ASN A 119 24.42 17.20 -26.66
C ASN A 119 25.55 18.14 -27.08
N SER A 120 26.80 17.65 -27.11
CA SER A 120 27.92 18.41 -27.65
C SER A 120 27.67 18.77 -29.12
N LEU A 121 27.30 17.81 -29.98
CA LEU A 121 27.09 18.06 -31.41
C LEU A 121 25.99 19.10 -31.68
N PHE A 122 24.85 19.01 -30.97
CA PHE A 122 23.69 19.90 -31.16
C PHE A 122 23.74 21.23 -30.38
N SER A 123 24.76 21.47 -29.56
CA SER A 123 24.91 22.76 -28.85
C SER A 123 25.60 23.85 -29.68
N ARG A 124 25.75 23.68 -31.00
CA ARG A 124 26.52 24.59 -31.88
C ARG A 124 25.82 25.92 -32.19
N ASP A 125 24.49 26.01 -32.19
CA ASP A 125 23.78 27.12 -32.86
C ASP A 125 22.90 28.02 -31.99
N HIS A 126 22.92 27.87 -30.67
CA HIS A 126 22.08 28.72 -29.80
C HIS A 126 22.96 29.56 -28.89
N GLY A 127 23.51 30.63 -29.47
CA GLY A 127 24.14 31.70 -28.71
C GLY A 127 23.14 32.26 -27.71
N ASN A 128 23.47 32.16 -26.42
CA ASN A 128 23.08 32.99 -25.26
C ASN A 128 21.79 33.85 -25.35
N ARG A 129 20.72 33.37 -25.99
CA ARG A 129 19.40 34.01 -25.90
C ARG A 129 18.89 33.71 -24.51
N GLY A 130 18.93 34.75 -23.68
CA GLY A 130 18.70 34.69 -22.24
C GLY A 130 17.46 33.87 -21.88
N ALA A 131 17.69 32.86 -21.03
CA ALA A 131 16.65 32.07 -20.37
C ALA A 131 15.95 32.87 -19.24
N GLU A 132 15.77 34.17 -19.44
CA GLU A 132 14.95 35.05 -18.61
C GLU A 132 13.61 35.19 -19.29
N THR A 133 12.53 34.62 -18.74
CA THR A 133 11.16 35.08 -19.02
C THR A 133 10.08 34.34 -18.21
N GLU A 134 10.36 33.20 -17.55
CA GLU A 134 9.37 32.56 -16.66
C GLU A 134 9.89 32.23 -15.25
N ASN A 135 11.21 32.13 -15.05
CA ASN A 135 11.81 31.88 -13.73
C ASN A 135 11.81 33.10 -12.79
N ASP A 136 11.70 34.32 -13.33
CA ASP A 136 11.71 35.56 -12.51
C ASP A 136 10.47 35.72 -11.61
N ARG A 137 9.45 34.87 -11.78
CA ARG A 137 8.25 34.88 -10.94
C ARG A 137 8.32 33.93 -9.76
N ILE A 138 9.28 33.00 -9.72
CA ILE A 138 9.33 31.97 -8.68
C ILE A 138 10.28 32.41 -7.56
N THR A 139 9.71 32.63 -6.37
CA THR A 139 10.47 33.04 -5.19
C THR A 139 11.01 31.83 -4.42
N VAL A 140 12.19 31.32 -4.81
CA VAL A 140 12.94 30.33 -4.02
C VAL A 140 14.20 31.00 -3.48
N THR A 141 14.25 31.26 -2.18
CA THR A 141 15.43 31.82 -1.52
C THR A 141 16.41 30.71 -1.13
N SER A 142 17.69 31.06 -0.94
CA SER A 142 18.70 30.12 -0.43
C SER A 142 18.29 29.50 0.91
N SER A 143 17.65 30.27 1.80
CA SER A 143 17.13 29.77 3.07
C SER A 143 16.08 28.66 2.89
N ILE A 144 15.19 28.78 1.91
CA ILE A 144 14.19 27.74 1.61
C ILE A 144 14.88 26.45 1.14
N ILE A 145 15.90 26.57 0.30
CA ILE A 145 16.68 25.41 -0.17
C ILE A 145 17.40 24.75 1.01
N ILE A 146 18.04 25.52 1.89
CA ILE A 146 18.72 24.99 3.08
C ILE A 146 17.74 24.22 3.96
N ILE A 147 16.56 24.80 4.27
CA ILE A 147 15.56 24.12 5.11
C ILE A 147 15.04 22.85 4.42
N LEU A 148 14.77 22.90 3.11
CA LEU A 148 14.37 21.73 2.34
C LEU A 148 15.43 20.62 2.43
N THR A 149 16.71 20.96 2.24
CA THR A 149 17.82 20.02 2.38
C THR A 149 17.88 19.43 3.78
N CYS A 150 17.75 20.25 4.84
CA CYS A 150 17.71 19.76 6.21
C CYS A 150 16.55 18.79 6.44
N LEU A 151 15.35 19.08 5.92
CA LEU A 151 14.18 18.20 6.04
C LEU A 151 14.38 16.87 5.29
N ILE A 152 15.02 16.90 4.12
CA ILE A 152 15.36 15.71 3.36
C ILE A 152 16.37 14.87 4.14
N VAL A 153 17.48 15.46 4.61
CA VAL A 153 18.50 14.76 5.40
C VAL A 153 17.89 14.16 6.67
N PHE A 154 17.08 14.94 7.39
CA PHE A 154 16.35 14.46 8.56
C PHE A 154 15.46 13.27 8.23
N SER A 155 14.69 13.34 7.15
CA SER A 155 13.81 12.25 6.70
C SER A 155 14.60 11.00 6.30
N SER A 156 15.74 11.16 5.61
CA SER A 156 16.62 10.04 5.26
C SER A 156 17.20 9.37 6.50
N ILE A 157 17.65 10.14 7.49
CA ILE A 157 18.15 9.60 8.77
C ILE A 157 17.04 8.85 9.49
N LEU A 158 15.82 9.40 9.53
CA LEU A 158 14.68 8.72 10.15
C LEU A 158 14.36 7.37 9.49
N VAL A 159 14.32 7.33 8.16
CA VAL A 159 14.04 6.08 7.40
C VAL A 159 15.15 5.05 7.63
N LEU A 160 16.41 5.47 7.67
CA LEU A 160 17.53 4.56 7.96
C LEU A 160 17.55 4.10 9.41
N TYR A 161 17.09 4.92 10.35
CA TYR A 161 17.10 4.61 11.79
C TYR A 161 15.94 3.70 12.21
N SER A 162 14.75 3.85 11.61
CA SER A 162 13.60 3.04 11.99
C SER A 162 13.76 1.55 11.66
N ASP A 163 14.72 1.23 10.79
CA ASP A 163 14.69 0.06 9.91
C ASP A 163 13.33 -0.04 9.18
N ASP A 164 13.26 -0.82 8.10
CA ASP A 164 11.96 -1.06 7.45
C ASP A 164 11.21 -2.15 8.23
N PRO A 165 9.96 -1.92 8.69
CA PRO A 165 9.15 -2.98 9.25
C PRO A 165 8.84 -4.00 8.15
N LEU A 166 9.67 -5.04 8.03
CA LEU A 166 9.28 -6.27 7.36
C LEU A 166 8.21 -6.96 8.21
N SER A 167 7.02 -6.37 8.31
CA SER A 167 5.91 -6.90 9.08
C SER A 167 5.29 -8.06 8.34
N LEU A 168 4.86 -9.09 9.10
CA LEU A 168 4.25 -10.32 8.56
C LEU A 168 3.02 -10.06 7.66
N THR A 169 2.41 -8.87 7.73
CA THR A 169 1.22 -8.51 6.93
C THR A 169 1.41 -7.28 6.04
N SER A 170 2.62 -6.72 5.97
CA SER A 170 2.94 -5.55 5.13
C SER A 170 3.17 -5.94 3.67
N ASP A 171 3.18 -4.98 2.72
CA ASP A 171 3.51 -5.27 1.32
C ASP A 171 5.02 -5.54 1.09
N SER A 172 5.88 -5.29 2.09
CA SER A 172 7.35 -5.41 1.94
C SER A 172 7.81 -6.82 1.52
N PRO A 173 7.36 -7.93 2.15
CA PRO A 173 7.78 -9.27 1.76
C PRO A 173 7.45 -9.60 0.30
N ASP A 174 6.26 -9.21 -0.19
CA ASP A 174 5.88 -9.40 -1.60
C ASP A 174 6.78 -8.60 -2.57
N HIS A 175 7.20 -7.39 -2.20
CA HIS A 175 8.14 -6.63 -3.04
C HIS A 175 9.55 -7.23 -3.04
N LEU A 176 10.03 -7.66 -1.87
CA LEU A 176 11.35 -8.30 -1.74
C LEU A 176 11.41 -9.64 -2.44
N ALA A 177 10.39 -10.48 -2.27
CA ALA A 177 10.25 -11.75 -2.96
C ALA A 177 10.32 -11.56 -4.47
N TYR A 178 9.53 -10.62 -5.01
CA TYR A 178 9.56 -10.36 -6.45
C TYR A 178 10.92 -9.85 -6.92
N MET A 179 11.57 -8.96 -6.17
CA MET A 179 12.92 -8.48 -6.51
C MET A 179 13.96 -9.61 -6.50
N ARG A 180 13.89 -10.51 -5.52
CA ARG A 180 14.76 -11.68 -5.42
C ARG A 180 14.54 -12.62 -6.61
N THR A 181 13.29 -12.91 -6.96
CA THR A 181 12.93 -13.71 -8.15
C THR A 181 13.44 -13.08 -9.45
N VAL A 182 13.31 -11.77 -9.61
CA VAL A 182 13.84 -11.04 -10.78
C VAL A 182 15.38 -11.14 -10.81
N ALA A 183 16.04 -10.99 -9.66
CA ALA A 183 17.49 -11.11 -9.55
C ALA A 183 17.99 -12.54 -9.86
N SER A 184 17.32 -13.58 -9.35
CA SER A 184 17.73 -14.97 -9.56
C SER A 184 17.43 -15.47 -10.98
N SER A 185 16.26 -15.14 -11.53
CA SER A 185 15.90 -15.51 -12.91
C SER A 185 16.64 -14.71 -13.97
N GLY A 186 17.08 -13.49 -13.63
CA GLY A 186 17.66 -12.54 -14.58
C GLY A 186 16.64 -11.96 -15.56
N GLU A 187 15.33 -12.17 -15.37
CA GLU A 187 14.27 -11.68 -16.25
C GLU A 187 13.56 -10.45 -15.66
N THR A 188 13.30 -9.41 -16.46
CA THR A 188 12.59 -8.19 -16.00
C THR A 188 11.23 -8.50 -15.37
N PHE A 189 10.54 -9.48 -15.94
CA PHE A 189 9.33 -10.07 -15.39
C PHE A 189 9.57 -11.58 -15.43
N PRO A 190 9.66 -12.27 -14.29
CA PRO A 190 9.85 -13.70 -14.26
C PRO A 190 8.58 -14.44 -14.69
N GLU A 191 8.75 -15.60 -15.31
CA GLU A 191 7.63 -16.50 -15.66
C GLU A 191 7.00 -17.18 -14.44
N VAL A 192 7.75 -17.30 -13.34
CA VAL A 192 7.35 -17.97 -12.10
C VAL A 192 7.68 -17.07 -10.91
N ASN A 193 6.74 -16.86 -10.00
CA ASN A 193 6.92 -16.06 -8.79
C ASN A 193 6.02 -16.56 -7.66
N LEU A 194 6.55 -16.62 -6.43
CA LEU A 194 5.92 -17.15 -5.21
C LEU A 194 5.54 -18.64 -5.24
N TYR A 195 4.99 -19.13 -6.35
CA TYR A 195 4.55 -20.51 -6.54
C TYR A 195 5.38 -21.17 -7.63
N SER A 196 5.80 -22.41 -7.42
CA SER A 196 6.53 -23.21 -8.42
C SER A 196 5.66 -23.63 -9.61
N VAL A 197 4.36 -23.84 -9.36
CA VAL A 197 3.38 -24.33 -10.34
C VAL A 197 2.20 -23.35 -10.43
N GLY A 198 1.78 -23.04 -11.67
CA GLY A 198 0.60 -22.21 -11.93
C GLY A 198 0.60 -21.46 -13.27
N GLY A 199 1.72 -21.44 -13.99
CA GLY A 199 1.82 -20.75 -15.29
C GLY A 199 1.40 -19.29 -15.18
N ILE A 200 0.37 -18.88 -15.92
CA ILE A 200 -0.17 -17.51 -15.92
C ILE A 200 -0.61 -17.03 -14.52
N LEU A 201 -1.02 -17.94 -13.64
CA LEU A 201 -1.48 -17.63 -12.28
C LEU A 201 -0.35 -17.09 -11.38
N THR A 202 0.91 -17.35 -11.75
CA THR A 202 2.11 -16.90 -11.01
C THR A 202 2.59 -15.51 -11.45
N LYS A 203 2.03 -14.95 -12.53
CA LYS A 203 2.43 -13.64 -13.05
C LYS A 203 1.65 -12.53 -12.35
N ASP A 204 2.35 -11.54 -11.78
CA ASP A 204 1.71 -10.39 -11.11
C ASP A 204 1.82 -9.10 -11.94
N LEU A 205 0.68 -8.64 -12.47
CA LEU A 205 0.54 -7.39 -13.24
C LEU A 205 0.82 -6.12 -12.41
N ARG A 206 0.68 -6.17 -11.07
CA ARG A 206 0.95 -5.04 -10.17
C ARG A 206 2.43 -4.73 -10.08
N LYS A 207 3.29 -5.70 -10.38
CA LYS A 207 4.75 -5.56 -10.37
C LYS A 207 5.22 -4.99 -11.71
N GLY A 208 5.87 -3.83 -11.64
CA GLY A 208 6.35 -3.10 -12.81
C GLY A 208 7.87 -3.06 -12.94
N LEU A 209 8.36 -2.33 -13.95
CA LEU A 209 9.77 -2.14 -14.31
C LEU A 209 10.65 -1.58 -13.17
N SER A 210 10.05 -0.97 -12.15
CA SER A 210 10.77 -0.57 -10.93
C SER A 210 11.41 -1.74 -10.20
N HIS A 211 10.79 -2.94 -10.17
CA HIS A 211 11.39 -4.12 -9.55
C HIS A 211 12.57 -4.62 -10.39
N GLY A 212 12.43 -4.61 -11.73
CA GLY A 212 13.53 -4.84 -12.66
C GLY A 212 14.71 -3.90 -12.41
N LEU A 213 14.45 -2.61 -12.21
CA LEU A 213 15.47 -1.62 -11.87
C LEU A 213 16.19 -1.98 -10.56
N TRP A 214 15.43 -2.23 -9.49
CA TRP A 214 16.04 -2.51 -8.19
C TRP A 214 16.83 -3.81 -8.18
N ALA A 215 16.32 -4.85 -8.84
CA ALA A 215 17.02 -6.12 -9.00
C ALA A 215 18.27 -5.99 -9.88
N SER A 216 18.22 -5.24 -10.99
CA SER A 216 19.42 -4.95 -11.81
C SER A 216 20.51 -4.26 -11.00
N ILE A 217 20.14 -3.28 -10.17
CA ILE A 217 21.11 -2.58 -9.30
C ILE A 217 21.64 -3.52 -8.24
N ASN A 218 20.79 -4.37 -7.65
CA ASN A 218 21.20 -5.35 -6.65
C ASN A 218 22.22 -6.35 -7.23
N LEU A 219 21.93 -6.90 -8.40
CA LEU A 219 22.85 -7.77 -9.13
C LEU A 219 24.14 -7.07 -9.52
N ALA A 220 24.08 -5.83 -10.01
CA ALA A 220 25.29 -5.05 -10.33
C ALA A 220 26.17 -4.81 -9.09
N SER A 221 25.56 -4.77 -7.89
CA SER A 221 26.27 -4.70 -6.61
C SER A 221 26.76 -6.05 -6.08
N GLY A 222 26.62 -7.12 -6.88
CA GLY A 222 27.16 -8.45 -6.62
C GLY A 222 26.33 -9.35 -5.71
N ARG A 223 25.04 -9.02 -5.49
CA ARG A 223 24.16 -9.77 -4.57
C ARG A 223 22.77 -9.99 -5.16
N THR A 224 22.15 -11.09 -4.73
CA THR A 224 20.75 -11.43 -5.04
C THR A 224 19.80 -11.03 -3.91
N ASP A 225 20.25 -11.09 -2.65
CA ASP A 225 19.46 -10.71 -1.48
C ASP A 225 19.14 -9.20 -1.46
N PRO A 226 17.85 -8.81 -1.52
CA PRO A 226 17.45 -7.41 -1.53
C PRO A 226 17.26 -6.80 -0.12
N ILE A 227 17.24 -7.59 0.95
CA ILE A 227 16.95 -7.13 2.32
C ILE A 227 17.91 -6.01 2.76
N PRO A 228 19.25 -6.12 2.60
CA PRO A 228 20.17 -5.11 3.10
C PRO A 228 20.01 -3.74 2.43
N VAL A 229 19.48 -3.70 1.21
CA VAL A 229 19.32 -2.48 0.39
C VAL A 229 17.91 -1.91 0.42
N TRP A 230 16.94 -2.64 0.98
CA TRP A 230 15.55 -2.21 1.07
C TRP A 230 15.36 -0.83 1.74
N PRO A 231 16.00 -0.52 2.88
CA PRO A 231 15.92 0.82 3.47
C PRO A 231 16.46 1.92 2.55
N LEU A 232 17.44 1.62 1.68
CA LEU A 232 17.97 2.60 0.73
C LEU A 232 16.95 2.94 -0.35
N ILE A 233 16.16 1.96 -0.80
CA ILE A 233 15.07 2.18 -1.75
C ILE A 233 14.03 3.11 -1.13
N SER A 234 13.67 2.88 0.14
CA SER A 234 12.80 3.75 0.93
C SER A 234 13.36 5.17 1.07
N VAL A 235 14.67 5.32 1.32
CA VAL A 235 15.34 6.64 1.35
C VAL A 235 15.28 7.34 0.00
N ILE A 236 15.59 6.64 -1.09
CA ILE A 236 15.52 7.19 -2.46
C ILE A 236 14.10 7.66 -2.76
N GLY A 237 13.10 6.82 -2.48
CA GLY A 237 11.68 7.14 -2.61
C GLY A 237 11.30 8.38 -1.80
N ALA A 238 11.71 8.47 -0.53
CA ALA A 238 11.42 9.59 0.34
C ALA A 238 12.07 10.90 -0.17
N ILE A 239 13.35 10.88 -0.54
CA ILE A 239 14.06 12.04 -1.10
C ILE A 239 13.30 12.60 -2.31
N PHE A 240 12.99 11.75 -3.28
CA PHE A 240 12.32 12.21 -4.51
C PHE A 240 10.86 12.57 -4.27
N MET A 241 10.16 11.89 -3.36
CA MET A 241 8.80 12.29 -2.97
C MET A 241 8.80 13.72 -2.41
N LEU A 242 9.71 14.05 -1.48
CA LEU A 242 9.77 15.39 -0.87
C LEU A 242 10.21 16.46 -1.88
N LEU A 243 11.19 16.16 -2.74
CA LEU A 243 11.61 17.07 -3.81
C LEU A 243 10.49 17.34 -4.82
N VAL A 244 9.76 16.30 -5.22
CA VAL A 244 8.64 16.42 -6.16
C VAL A 244 7.46 17.16 -5.52
N VAL A 245 7.11 16.89 -4.27
CA VAL A 245 6.07 17.65 -3.55
C VAL A 245 6.43 19.13 -3.49
N PHE A 246 7.68 19.46 -3.12
CA PHE A 246 8.14 20.85 -3.13
C PHE A 246 8.00 21.47 -4.51
N TYR A 247 8.53 20.80 -5.54
CA TYR A 247 8.54 21.29 -6.91
C TYR A 247 7.14 21.50 -7.48
N VAL A 248 6.25 20.52 -7.34
CA VAL A 248 4.86 20.60 -7.83
C VAL A 248 4.15 21.79 -7.20
N ALA A 249 4.27 21.95 -5.87
CA ALA A 249 3.69 23.09 -5.17
C ALA A 249 4.26 24.42 -5.66
N VAL A 250 5.57 24.53 -5.83
CA VAL A 250 6.23 25.75 -6.33
C VAL A 250 5.80 26.07 -7.76
N ARG A 251 5.73 25.09 -8.65
CA ARG A 251 5.34 25.32 -10.07
C ARG A 251 3.88 25.70 -10.23
N ILE A 252 3.00 25.16 -9.39
CA ILE A 252 1.56 25.44 -9.47
C ILE A 252 1.22 26.75 -8.75
N PHE A 253 1.82 27.03 -7.59
CA PHE A 253 1.48 28.19 -6.76
C PHE A 253 2.43 29.39 -6.88
N GLY A 254 3.62 29.21 -7.46
CA GLY A 254 4.61 30.27 -7.69
C GLY A 254 5.38 30.71 -6.44
N ASP A 255 5.35 29.95 -5.35
CA ASP A 255 5.88 30.36 -4.06
C ASP A 255 6.64 29.24 -3.34
N GLY A 256 7.93 29.48 -3.06
CA GLY A 256 8.78 28.56 -2.33
C GLY A 256 8.30 28.26 -0.91
N SER A 257 7.66 29.22 -0.24
CA SER A 257 7.17 29.03 1.14
C SER A 257 6.01 28.03 1.19
N THR A 258 5.08 28.11 0.23
CA THR A 258 4.01 27.13 0.07
C THR A 258 4.55 25.75 -0.26
N GLY A 259 5.59 25.66 -1.09
CA GLY A 259 6.27 24.39 -1.37
C GLY A 259 6.91 23.77 -0.13
N LEU A 260 7.62 24.57 0.66
CA LEU A 260 8.24 24.11 1.90
C LEU A 260 7.21 23.63 2.92
N LEU A 261 6.08 24.35 3.03
CA LEU A 261 4.98 23.92 3.89
C LEU A 261 4.33 22.62 3.41
N ALA A 262 4.21 22.41 2.10
CA ALA A 262 3.72 21.15 1.55
C ALA A 262 4.63 19.97 1.92
N VAL A 263 5.95 20.15 1.89
CA VAL A 263 6.92 19.17 2.38
C VAL A 263 6.74 18.89 3.87
N PHE A 264 6.62 19.93 4.69
CA PHE A 264 6.36 19.79 6.12
C PHE A 264 5.08 18.99 6.39
N ILE A 265 3.97 19.36 5.75
CA ILE A 265 2.71 18.63 5.87
C ILE A 265 2.86 17.16 5.41
N THR A 266 3.68 16.90 4.41
CA THR A 266 3.95 15.53 3.92
C THR A 266 4.64 14.68 4.99
N ILE A 267 5.70 15.22 5.61
CA ILE A 267 6.46 14.53 6.66
C ILE A 267 5.58 14.30 7.90
N PHE A 268 4.88 15.33 8.37
CA PHE A 268 4.25 15.31 9.69
C PHE A 268 2.78 14.86 9.70
N ILE A 269 2.07 14.89 8.56
CA ILE A 269 0.61 14.70 8.55
C ILE A 269 0.14 13.71 7.47
N PHE A 270 0.72 13.78 6.27
CA PHE A 270 0.22 13.02 5.13
C PHE A 270 0.34 11.51 5.35
N MET A 271 -0.76 10.78 5.15
CA MET A 271 -0.84 9.33 5.40
C MET A 271 -0.48 8.93 6.85
N GLY A 272 -0.73 9.81 7.82
CA GLY A 272 -0.39 9.62 9.22
C GLY A 272 0.93 10.27 9.64
N GLY A 273 1.73 10.78 8.69
CA GLY A 273 2.99 11.46 9.00
C GLY A 273 3.93 10.60 9.84
N LEU A 274 4.65 11.20 10.78
CA LEU A 274 5.58 10.49 11.67
C LEU A 274 4.91 9.54 12.68
N SER A 275 3.58 9.55 12.79
CA SER A 275 2.86 8.55 13.58
C SER A 275 2.65 7.24 12.83
N ARG A 276 3.14 7.14 11.59
CA ARG A 276 3.12 5.97 10.72
C ARG A 276 4.38 5.94 9.87
N LEU A 277 4.67 4.84 9.21
CA LEU A 277 5.91 4.66 8.44
C LEU A 277 5.75 5.10 6.98
N ASN A 278 5.09 6.24 6.77
CA ASN A 278 4.71 6.74 5.44
C ASN A 278 5.91 6.99 4.49
N LEU A 279 7.04 7.46 5.01
CA LEU A 279 8.27 7.69 4.24
C LEU A 279 8.93 6.36 3.89
N VAL A 280 8.86 5.39 4.79
CA VAL A 280 9.36 4.03 4.56
C VAL A 280 8.58 3.37 3.43
N TYR A 281 7.25 3.45 3.45
CA TYR A 281 6.40 2.88 2.41
C TYR A 281 6.58 3.48 1.01
N THR A 282 7.43 4.50 0.83
CA THR A 282 7.75 5.01 -0.51
C THR A 282 8.53 4.01 -1.37
N ALA A 283 9.08 2.94 -0.80
CA ALA A 283 9.62 1.81 -1.57
C ALA A 283 8.53 0.97 -2.26
N TYR A 284 7.29 0.98 -1.77
CA TYR A 284 6.21 0.20 -2.38
C TYR A 284 5.88 0.74 -3.76
N SER A 285 5.73 -0.14 -4.75
CA SER A 285 5.66 0.26 -6.16
C SER A 285 4.53 1.27 -6.44
N PHE A 286 3.38 1.14 -5.78
CA PHE A 286 2.29 2.11 -5.94
C PHE A 286 2.67 3.52 -5.45
N LEU A 287 3.31 3.62 -4.28
CA LEU A 287 3.75 4.89 -3.69
C LEU A 287 5.00 5.45 -4.36
N PHE A 288 5.94 4.60 -4.78
CA PHE A 288 7.06 5.01 -5.61
C PHE A 288 6.56 5.59 -6.94
N GLY A 289 5.61 4.92 -7.59
CA GLY A 289 5.00 5.37 -8.85
C GLY A 289 4.25 6.69 -8.70
N LYS A 290 3.75 6.98 -7.50
CA LYS A 290 3.10 8.25 -7.18
C LYS A 290 4.04 9.44 -7.32
N ILE A 291 5.35 9.28 -7.12
CA ILE A 291 6.33 10.35 -7.36
C ILE A 291 6.20 10.86 -8.80
N PHE A 292 6.16 9.94 -9.78
CA PHE A 292 5.93 10.27 -11.18
C PHE A 292 4.49 10.74 -11.45
N GLY A 293 3.49 10.18 -10.76
CA GLY A 293 2.10 10.66 -10.83
C GLY A 293 1.93 12.12 -10.40
N LEU A 294 2.70 12.60 -9.41
CA LEU A 294 2.70 14.00 -8.99
C LEU A 294 3.39 14.91 -10.01
N LEU A 295 4.47 14.45 -10.64
CA LEU A 295 5.07 15.15 -11.77
C LEU A 295 4.10 15.23 -12.94
N PHE A 296 3.40 14.14 -13.27
CA PHE A 296 2.35 14.11 -14.28
C PHE A 296 1.28 15.17 -13.98
N LEU A 297 0.77 15.22 -12.74
CA LEU A 297 -0.19 16.24 -12.29
C LEU A 297 0.30 17.68 -12.56
N ALA A 298 1.56 17.99 -12.22
CA ALA A 298 2.11 19.32 -12.52
C ALA A 298 2.20 19.58 -14.01
N TYR A 299 2.75 18.65 -14.79
CA TYR A 299 3.01 18.88 -16.20
C TYR A 299 1.75 18.94 -17.06
N ILE A 300 0.68 18.21 -16.73
CA ILE A 300 -0.60 18.38 -17.43
C ILE A 300 -1.21 19.76 -17.19
N ILE A 301 -1.14 20.28 -15.96
CA ILE A 301 -1.62 21.63 -15.64
C ILE A 301 -0.79 22.68 -16.37
N LEU A 302 0.54 22.55 -16.34
CA LEU A 302 1.45 23.50 -16.97
C LEU A 302 1.35 23.46 -18.51
N TYR A 303 1.19 22.28 -19.10
CA TYR A 303 1.01 22.13 -20.55
C TYR A 303 -0.31 22.72 -21.02
N LEU A 304 -1.43 22.44 -20.32
CA LEU A 304 -2.72 23.01 -20.69
C LEU A 304 -2.75 24.52 -20.52
N ASP A 305 -2.04 25.08 -19.53
CA ASP A 305 -1.90 26.52 -19.35
C ASP A 305 -1.04 27.18 -20.44
N THR A 306 0.15 26.65 -20.71
CA THR A 306 1.17 27.33 -21.54
C THR A 306 1.23 26.85 -22.99
N GLY A 307 0.91 25.58 -23.27
CA GLY A 307 1.04 24.94 -24.58
C GLY A 307 2.48 24.54 -24.95
N LYS A 308 3.44 24.65 -24.03
CA LYS A 308 4.85 24.36 -24.31
C LYS A 308 5.08 22.86 -24.53
N ARG A 309 5.63 22.48 -25.69
CA ARG A 309 5.85 21.06 -26.08
C ARG A 309 6.73 20.28 -25.11
N TRP A 310 7.74 20.91 -24.50
CA TRP A 310 8.58 20.19 -23.53
C TRP A 310 7.79 19.76 -22.28
N MET A 311 6.73 20.48 -21.90
CA MET A 311 5.86 20.06 -20.79
C MET A 311 5.01 18.85 -21.17
N LEU A 312 4.61 18.75 -22.44
CA LEU A 312 3.97 17.53 -22.96
C LEU A 312 4.93 16.34 -22.91
N ILE A 313 6.19 16.52 -23.30
CA ILE A 313 7.22 15.47 -23.19
C ILE A 313 7.42 15.05 -21.72
N ALA A 314 7.52 16.02 -20.81
CA ALA A 314 7.65 15.73 -19.38
C ALA A 314 6.41 15.03 -18.80
N ALA A 315 5.20 15.40 -19.23
CA ALA A 315 3.96 14.70 -18.87
C ALA A 315 3.96 13.27 -19.42
N ALA A 316 4.37 13.05 -20.67
CA ALA A 316 4.46 11.73 -21.28
C ALA A 316 5.46 10.83 -20.55
N ALA A 317 6.67 11.32 -20.29
CA ALA A 317 7.69 10.62 -19.51
C ALA A 317 7.21 10.28 -18.09
N SER A 318 6.56 11.24 -17.41
CA SER A 318 6.04 11.03 -16.05
C SER A 318 4.91 10.00 -16.04
N SER A 319 4.05 10.03 -17.06
CA SER A 319 2.98 9.04 -17.21
C SER A 319 3.53 7.64 -17.43
N PHE A 320 4.45 7.50 -18.39
CA PHE A 320 5.13 6.25 -18.67
C PHE A 320 5.82 5.68 -17.43
N CYS A 321 6.57 6.50 -16.68
CA CYS A 321 7.25 6.05 -15.47
C CYS A 321 6.27 5.60 -14.37
N ALA A 322 5.17 6.32 -14.15
CA ALA A 322 4.20 5.93 -13.12
C ALA A 322 3.52 4.60 -13.46
N VAL A 323 3.01 4.46 -14.70
CA VAL A 323 2.34 3.26 -15.19
C VAL A 323 3.30 2.07 -15.23
N SER A 324 4.54 2.31 -15.66
CA SER A 324 5.61 1.30 -15.66
C SER A 324 6.04 0.88 -14.27
N THR A 325 5.88 1.72 -13.25
CA THR A 325 6.16 1.35 -11.86
C THR A 325 5.03 0.49 -11.31
N HIS A 326 3.78 0.90 -11.54
CA HIS A 326 2.57 0.18 -11.12
C HIS A 326 1.41 0.50 -12.07
N ILE A 327 0.84 -0.51 -12.72
CA ILE A 327 -0.14 -0.33 -13.81
C ILE A 327 -1.39 0.45 -13.41
N GLY A 328 -1.83 0.33 -12.14
CA GLY A 328 -2.98 1.08 -11.59
C GLY A 328 -2.92 2.60 -11.75
N HIS A 329 -1.75 3.20 -12.00
CA HIS A 329 -1.64 4.64 -12.32
C HIS A 329 -2.35 5.01 -13.63
N ILE A 330 -2.62 4.07 -14.55
CA ILE A 330 -3.35 4.35 -15.79
C ILE A 330 -4.76 4.91 -15.52
N ILE A 331 -5.48 4.33 -14.55
CA ILE A 331 -6.82 4.76 -14.17
C ILE A 331 -6.76 6.13 -13.49
N LEU A 332 -5.77 6.34 -12.61
CA LEU A 332 -5.58 7.62 -11.93
C LEU A 332 -5.25 8.73 -12.93
N HIS A 333 -4.40 8.46 -13.92
CA HIS A 333 -4.02 9.41 -14.96
C HIS A 333 -5.19 9.74 -15.89
N ALA A 334 -5.96 8.73 -16.32
CA ALA A 334 -7.17 8.97 -17.11
C ALA A 334 -8.14 9.90 -16.37
N PHE A 335 -8.37 9.62 -15.08
CA PHE A 335 -9.21 10.45 -14.23
C PHE A 335 -8.69 11.89 -14.07
N LEU A 336 -7.38 12.05 -13.81
CA LEU A 336 -6.75 13.36 -13.69
C LEU A 336 -6.85 14.15 -15.00
N MET A 337 -6.59 13.51 -16.14
CA MET A 337 -6.72 14.15 -17.45
C MET A 337 -8.14 14.65 -17.69
N VAL A 338 -9.16 13.83 -17.42
CA VAL A 338 -10.57 14.24 -17.57
C VAL A 338 -10.86 15.45 -16.70
N THR A 339 -10.63 15.36 -15.38
CA THR A 339 -10.99 16.44 -14.46
C THR A 339 -10.24 17.74 -14.72
N ILE A 340 -8.94 17.69 -15.03
CA ILE A 340 -8.13 18.87 -15.29
C ILE A 340 -8.47 19.48 -16.65
N SER A 341 -8.64 18.65 -17.68
CA SER A 341 -9.05 19.15 -19.00
C SER A 341 -10.42 19.82 -18.94
N SER A 342 -11.39 19.22 -18.24
CA SER A 342 -12.70 19.83 -17.99
C SER A 342 -12.56 21.16 -17.25
N ALA A 343 -11.70 21.25 -16.23
CA ALA A 343 -11.46 22.50 -15.51
C ALA A 343 -10.94 23.60 -16.43
N PHE A 344 -9.95 23.30 -17.28
CA PHE A 344 -9.40 24.26 -18.24
C PHE A 344 -10.42 24.67 -19.31
N LEU A 345 -11.28 23.75 -19.76
CA LEU A 345 -12.36 24.05 -20.70
C LEU A 345 -13.39 24.99 -20.07
N ILE A 346 -13.85 24.71 -18.85
CA ILE A 346 -14.81 25.56 -18.11
C ILE A 346 -14.25 26.97 -17.88
N GLU A 347 -12.96 27.09 -17.53
CA GLU A 347 -12.32 28.38 -17.24
C GLU A 347 -11.84 29.13 -18.49
N SER A 348 -11.96 28.54 -19.69
CA SER A 348 -11.45 29.15 -20.92
C SER A 348 -12.40 30.22 -21.47
N ARG A 349 -11.96 31.49 -21.41
CA ARG A 349 -12.67 32.66 -21.97
C ARG A 349 -12.17 33.01 -23.38
N ASN A 350 -12.94 33.82 -24.11
CA ASN A 350 -12.56 34.46 -25.38
C ASN A 350 -12.11 33.47 -26.49
N GLY A 351 -12.86 32.38 -26.70
CA GLY A 351 -12.62 31.45 -27.81
C GLY A 351 -11.42 30.51 -27.66
N ARG A 352 -10.59 30.65 -26.61
CA ARG A 352 -9.45 29.76 -26.32
C ARG A 352 -9.87 28.31 -25.99
N TRP A 353 -11.15 28.09 -25.69
CA TRP A 353 -11.71 26.75 -25.53
C TRP A 353 -11.55 25.90 -26.79
N LYS A 354 -11.59 26.50 -28.00
CA LYS A 354 -11.39 25.79 -29.27
C LYS A 354 -9.97 25.24 -29.39
N GLU A 355 -8.96 26.07 -29.11
CA GLU A 355 -7.55 25.64 -29.07
C GLU A 355 -7.35 24.50 -28.05
N MET A 356 -7.97 24.63 -26.88
CA MET A 356 -7.93 23.62 -25.83
C MET A 356 -8.55 22.29 -26.28
N LEU A 357 -9.76 22.33 -26.83
CA LEU A 357 -10.56 21.17 -27.21
C LEU A 357 -10.02 20.46 -28.46
N ILE A 358 -9.52 21.22 -29.44
CA ILE A 358 -9.12 20.67 -30.76
C ILE A 358 -7.64 20.30 -30.78
N GLN A 359 -6.78 21.06 -30.09
CA GLN A 359 -5.33 20.88 -30.20
C GLN A 359 -4.73 20.32 -28.91
N ARG A 360 -4.89 21.02 -27.79
CA ARG A 360 -4.10 20.71 -26.58
C ARG A 360 -4.54 19.41 -25.91
N VAL A 361 -5.83 19.25 -25.62
CA VAL A 361 -6.36 18.06 -24.93
C VAL A 361 -6.22 16.80 -25.80
N PRO A 362 -6.58 16.80 -27.10
CA PRO A 362 -6.37 15.63 -27.95
C PRO A 362 -4.89 15.26 -28.10
N LEU A 363 -4.00 16.25 -28.32
CA LEU A 363 -2.57 15.98 -28.43
C LEU A 363 -2.01 15.39 -27.12
N LEU A 364 -2.45 15.89 -25.96
CA LEU A 364 -2.11 15.31 -24.67
C LEU A 364 -2.59 13.86 -24.59
N GLY A 365 -3.88 13.61 -24.83
CA GLY A 365 -4.47 12.27 -24.77
C GLY A 365 -3.76 11.27 -25.68
N ILE A 366 -3.59 11.63 -26.96
CA ILE A 366 -2.90 10.79 -27.96
C ILE A 366 -1.46 10.51 -27.54
N THR A 367 -0.73 11.52 -27.06
CA THR A 367 0.67 11.33 -26.64
C THR A 367 0.76 10.40 -25.43
N ILE A 368 -0.08 10.61 -24.41
CA ILE A 368 -0.10 9.76 -23.21
C ILE A 368 -0.49 8.32 -23.57
N ILE A 369 -1.47 8.14 -24.45
CA ILE A 369 -1.87 6.82 -24.94
C ILE A 369 -0.70 6.17 -25.70
N ALA A 370 -0.10 6.88 -26.65
CA ALA A 370 0.97 6.35 -27.50
C ALA A 370 2.20 5.88 -26.71
N VAL A 371 2.60 6.60 -25.66
CA VAL A 371 3.77 6.20 -24.85
C VAL A 371 3.48 5.05 -23.89
N ASN A 372 2.22 4.85 -23.48
CA ASN A 372 1.86 3.80 -22.51
C ASN A 372 1.35 2.52 -23.18
N ILE A 373 0.71 2.60 -24.35
CA ILE A 373 0.14 1.44 -25.05
C ILE A 373 1.15 0.29 -25.19
N PRO A 374 2.39 0.49 -25.67
CA PRO A 374 3.30 -0.63 -25.90
C PRO A 374 3.57 -1.44 -24.62
N TYR A 375 3.81 -0.75 -23.51
CA TYR A 375 4.02 -1.40 -22.21
C TYR A 375 2.75 -2.08 -21.71
N VAL A 376 1.62 -1.37 -21.72
CA VAL A 376 0.35 -1.88 -21.21
C VAL A 376 -0.14 -3.07 -22.03
N LEU A 377 -0.05 -3.01 -23.36
CA LEU A 377 -0.44 -4.10 -24.25
C LEU A 377 0.44 -5.34 -24.02
N MET A 378 1.76 -5.16 -23.89
CA MET A 378 2.66 -6.26 -23.55
C MET A 378 2.24 -6.92 -22.23
N ARG A 379 2.01 -6.12 -21.18
CA ARG A 379 1.61 -6.65 -19.87
C ARG A 379 0.23 -7.31 -19.89
N ILE A 380 -0.72 -6.78 -20.65
CA ILE A 380 -2.04 -7.40 -20.81
C ILE A 380 -1.92 -8.75 -21.54
N ILE A 381 -1.20 -8.79 -22.66
CA ILE A 381 -1.06 -10.03 -23.45
C ILE A 381 -0.32 -11.11 -22.65
N ARG A 382 0.71 -10.72 -21.90
CA ARG A 382 1.61 -11.64 -21.22
C ARG A 382 1.12 -12.06 -19.83
N ASP A 383 0.50 -11.14 -19.09
CA ASP A 383 0.37 -11.25 -17.62
C ASP A 383 -1.04 -10.91 -17.10
N TYR A 384 -2.06 -10.75 -17.95
CA TYR A 384 -3.42 -10.46 -17.48
C TYR A 384 -4.32 -11.69 -17.60
N ALA A 385 -4.74 -12.21 -16.44
CA ALA A 385 -5.76 -13.25 -16.34
C ALA A 385 -6.49 -13.09 -14.99
N PRO A 386 -7.15 -11.94 -14.73
CA PRO A 386 -7.73 -11.71 -13.42
C PRO A 386 -8.88 -12.70 -13.19
N ASN A 387 -8.69 -13.55 -12.19
CA ASN A 387 -9.69 -14.52 -11.80
C ASN A 387 -9.58 -14.85 -10.29
N ASN A 388 -8.91 -13.99 -9.52
CA ASN A 388 -8.76 -14.19 -8.08
C ASN A 388 -9.93 -13.56 -7.30
N VAL A 389 -10.79 -14.43 -6.78
CA VAL A 389 -11.99 -14.12 -5.99
C VAL A 389 -11.66 -13.24 -4.77
N ILE A 390 -10.44 -13.34 -4.21
CA ILE A 390 -10.02 -12.54 -3.05
C ILE A 390 -10.04 -11.03 -3.36
N HIS A 391 -9.81 -10.63 -4.62
CA HIS A 391 -9.79 -9.23 -5.05
C HIS A 391 -11.16 -8.72 -5.54
N GLU A 392 -12.17 -9.57 -5.61
CA GLU A 392 -13.52 -9.23 -6.08
C GLU A 392 -14.46 -8.74 -4.96
N HIS A 393 -14.08 -9.00 -3.70
CA HIS A 393 -14.85 -8.59 -2.53
C HIS A 393 -15.14 -7.09 -2.51
N VAL A 394 -16.42 -6.73 -2.35
CA VAL A 394 -16.83 -5.34 -2.22
C VAL A 394 -16.37 -4.80 -0.87
N GLN A 395 -15.42 -3.87 -0.89
CA GLN A 395 -14.72 -3.43 0.29
C GLN A 395 -14.76 -1.91 0.47
N GLY A 396 -14.86 -1.49 1.73
CA GLY A 396 -14.70 -0.09 2.10
C GLY A 396 -15.77 0.83 1.53
N LEU A 397 -17.02 0.38 1.45
CA LEU A 397 -18.18 1.19 1.09
C LEU A 397 -18.98 1.67 2.31
N PHE A 398 -19.78 2.71 2.10
CA PHE A 398 -20.75 3.23 3.04
C PHE A 398 -22.14 3.24 2.41
N GLN A 399 -23.02 2.41 2.93
CA GLN A 399 -24.39 2.24 2.48
C GLN A 399 -25.28 3.35 3.04
N LEU A 400 -25.97 4.06 2.15
CA LEU A 400 -26.94 5.10 2.49
C LEU A 400 -28.38 4.58 2.46
N GLY A 401 -28.63 3.48 1.74
CA GLY A 401 -29.92 2.82 1.59
C GLY A 401 -29.84 1.67 0.59
N SER A 402 -30.98 1.10 0.22
CA SER A 402 -31.06 0.00 -0.76
C SER A 402 -30.58 0.46 -2.14
N GLY A 403 -29.34 0.15 -2.49
CA GLY A 403 -28.73 0.47 -3.79
C GLY A 403 -27.95 1.79 -3.87
N MET A 404 -27.94 2.61 -2.82
CA MET A 404 -27.12 3.82 -2.75
C MET A 404 -25.91 3.61 -1.85
N MET A 405 -24.71 3.73 -2.44
CA MET A 405 -23.46 3.52 -1.73
C MET A 405 -22.47 4.62 -2.08
N ILE A 406 -21.67 5.04 -1.12
CA ILE A 406 -20.53 5.92 -1.36
C ILE A 406 -19.26 5.24 -0.87
N MET A 407 -18.09 5.76 -1.24
CA MET A 407 -16.84 5.33 -0.64
C MET A 407 -16.89 5.54 0.88
N ASN A 408 -16.46 4.55 1.66
CA ASN A 408 -16.50 4.66 3.10
C ASN A 408 -15.68 5.87 3.56
N PRO A 409 -16.34 6.86 4.18
CA PRO A 409 -15.66 8.05 4.56
C PRO A 409 -14.67 7.76 5.68
N LEU A 410 -14.92 6.76 6.55
CA LEU A 410 -14.05 6.45 7.69
C LEU A 410 -12.61 6.02 7.32
N PRO A 411 -12.35 5.07 6.41
CA PRO A 411 -10.99 4.79 5.95
C PRO A 411 -10.35 6.00 5.28
N THR A 412 -11.06 6.70 4.39
CA THR A 412 -10.61 7.96 3.77
C THR A 412 -10.20 8.97 4.84
N PHE A 413 -11.00 9.06 5.88
CA PHE A 413 -10.77 9.89 7.04
C PHE A 413 -9.58 9.39 7.88
N ARG A 414 -9.44 8.11 8.21
CA ARG A 414 -8.30 7.62 9.00
C ARG A 414 -6.95 7.90 8.35
N PHE A 415 -6.85 7.82 7.02
CA PHE A 415 -5.58 8.02 6.31
C PHE A 415 -5.26 9.50 6.03
N THR A 416 -6.26 10.36 5.79
CA THR A 416 -6.03 11.76 5.41
C THR A 416 -6.99 12.79 6.04
N VAL A 417 -7.78 12.46 7.08
CA VAL A 417 -8.83 13.32 7.74
C VAL A 417 -8.44 14.79 7.74
N PRO A 418 -7.29 15.15 8.37
CA PRO A 418 -6.91 16.54 8.57
C PRO A 418 -6.86 17.30 7.26
N LEU A 419 -6.20 16.68 6.29
CA LEU A 419 -5.85 17.30 5.02
C LEU A 419 -7.02 17.28 4.06
N THR A 420 -7.80 16.19 4.01
CA THR A 420 -9.00 16.12 3.18
C THR A 420 -10.00 17.19 3.58
N PHE A 421 -10.22 17.39 4.88
CA PHE A 421 -11.10 18.46 5.36
C PHE A 421 -10.55 19.85 5.01
N LEU A 422 -9.25 20.08 5.23
CA LEU A 422 -8.60 21.33 4.84
C LEU A 422 -8.67 21.58 3.33
N ALA A 423 -8.56 20.56 2.49
CA ALA A 423 -8.70 20.66 1.04
C ALA A 423 -10.12 21.08 0.64
N LEU A 424 -11.16 20.53 1.27
CA LEU A 424 -12.56 20.95 1.04
C LEU A 424 -12.80 22.39 1.50
N VAL A 425 -12.28 22.77 2.67
CA VAL A 425 -12.33 24.16 3.15
C VAL A 425 -11.57 25.10 2.20
N SER A 426 -10.45 24.65 1.64
CA SER A 426 -9.68 25.38 0.64
C SER A 426 -10.51 25.65 -0.61
N VAL A 427 -11.31 24.68 -1.08
CA VAL A 427 -12.26 24.89 -2.17
C VAL A 427 -13.20 26.04 -1.85
N LEU A 428 -13.88 26.00 -0.70
CA LEU A 428 -14.84 27.05 -0.33
C LEU A 428 -14.21 28.43 -0.20
N LEU A 429 -13.06 28.54 0.47
CA LEU A 429 -12.43 29.82 0.80
C LEU A 429 -11.64 30.43 -0.36
N LEU A 430 -11.02 29.59 -1.20
CA LEU A 430 -10.17 30.06 -2.30
C LEU A 430 -10.93 30.19 -3.62
N TRP A 431 -12.16 29.66 -3.75
CA TRP A 431 -12.93 29.66 -5.00
C TRP A 431 -12.99 31.05 -5.64
N LYS A 432 -13.65 32.02 -5.00
CA LYS A 432 -13.89 33.34 -5.62
C LYS A 432 -12.60 34.08 -5.96
N LYS A 433 -11.58 33.98 -5.10
CA LYS A 433 -10.32 34.72 -5.24
C LYS A 433 -9.33 34.05 -6.20
N SER A 434 -9.50 32.77 -6.50
CA SER A 434 -8.71 32.06 -7.51
C SER A 434 -9.24 32.24 -8.94
N ALA A 435 -10.26 33.06 -9.19
CA ALA A 435 -10.86 33.28 -10.52
C ALA A 435 -9.86 33.70 -11.62
N GLY A 436 -8.72 34.31 -11.27
CA GLY A 436 -7.64 34.63 -12.22
C GLY A 436 -6.48 33.63 -12.25
N LEU A 437 -6.50 32.60 -11.39
CA LEU A 437 -5.40 31.68 -11.18
C LEU A 437 -5.75 30.30 -11.75
N LYS A 438 -5.63 30.14 -13.06
CA LYS A 438 -6.03 28.92 -13.79
C LYS A 438 -5.45 27.63 -13.18
N ARG A 439 -4.17 27.65 -12.83
CA ARG A 439 -3.48 26.49 -12.23
C ARG A 439 -4.09 26.08 -10.87
N VAL A 440 -4.42 27.08 -10.03
CA VAL A 440 -5.09 26.84 -8.75
C VAL A 440 -6.51 26.32 -8.98
N ARG A 441 -7.26 26.93 -9.90
CA ARG A 441 -8.60 26.49 -10.30
C ARG A 441 -8.62 25.04 -10.75
N ALA A 442 -7.64 24.62 -11.55
CA ALA A 442 -7.51 23.23 -11.98
C ALA A 442 -7.42 22.26 -10.79
N ILE A 443 -6.56 22.54 -9.79
CA ILE A 443 -6.48 21.69 -8.59
C ILE A 443 -7.81 21.69 -7.81
N LEU A 444 -8.44 22.86 -7.64
CA LEU A 444 -9.72 22.96 -6.92
C LEU A 444 -10.82 22.15 -7.62
N TRP A 445 -10.95 22.31 -8.94
CA TRP A 445 -11.90 21.56 -9.77
C TRP A 445 -11.66 20.06 -9.70
N SER A 446 -10.40 19.62 -9.82
CA SER A 446 -10.12 18.19 -9.75
C SER A 446 -10.29 17.62 -8.35
N THR A 447 -10.07 18.41 -7.29
CA THR A 447 -10.44 18.03 -5.92
C THR A 447 -11.95 17.82 -5.80
N ILE A 448 -12.75 18.75 -6.32
CA ILE A 448 -14.22 18.59 -6.41
C ILE A 448 -14.56 17.34 -7.23
N GLY A 449 -13.94 17.14 -8.38
CA GLY A 449 -14.17 16.01 -9.27
C GLY A 449 -13.93 14.67 -8.58
N ILE A 450 -12.81 14.52 -7.84
CA ILE A 450 -12.53 13.31 -7.06
C ILE A 450 -13.67 13.04 -6.09
N PHE A 451 -14.03 14.03 -5.27
CA PHE A 451 -15.08 13.86 -4.26
C PHE A 451 -16.46 13.65 -4.87
N ALA A 452 -16.75 14.30 -5.99
CA ALA A 452 -17.98 14.10 -6.76
C ALA A 452 -18.05 12.72 -7.42
N VAL A 453 -16.94 11.98 -7.55
CA VAL A 453 -16.95 10.59 -8.00
C VAL A 453 -17.02 9.63 -6.82
N VAL A 454 -16.12 9.76 -5.84
CA VAL A 454 -16.04 8.80 -4.73
C VAL A 454 -17.18 8.92 -3.72
N PHE A 455 -17.86 10.08 -3.65
CA PHE A 455 -19.02 10.30 -2.78
C PHE A 455 -20.34 10.45 -3.54
N ASN A 456 -20.39 10.05 -4.80
CA ASN A 456 -21.65 10.06 -5.55
C ASN A 456 -22.40 8.72 -5.38
N PRO A 457 -23.58 8.74 -4.74
CA PRO A 457 -24.33 7.53 -4.40
C PRO A 457 -24.86 6.76 -5.61
N LEU A 458 -24.95 7.40 -6.78
CA LEU A 458 -25.42 6.79 -8.03
C LEU A 458 -24.26 6.20 -8.84
N LEU A 459 -23.09 6.84 -8.79
CA LEU A 459 -21.94 6.44 -9.61
C LEU A 459 -21.12 5.32 -8.95
N VAL A 460 -20.94 5.35 -7.63
CA VAL A 460 -20.12 4.35 -6.91
C VAL A 460 -20.65 2.92 -7.07
N PRO A 461 -21.96 2.62 -6.98
CA PRO A 461 -22.47 1.26 -7.24
C PRO A 461 -22.15 0.75 -8.64
N PHE A 462 -22.09 1.63 -9.64
CA PHE A 462 -21.69 1.26 -10.99
C PHE A 462 -20.18 1.04 -11.09
N LEU A 463 -19.38 1.98 -10.58
CA LEU A 463 -17.92 1.91 -10.69
C LEU A 463 -17.31 0.77 -9.87
N THR A 464 -17.90 0.40 -8.74
CA THR A 464 -17.39 -0.68 -7.88
C THR A 464 -17.32 -2.01 -8.64
N LYS A 465 -18.23 -2.25 -9.58
CA LYS A 465 -18.21 -3.46 -10.44
C LYS A 465 -17.01 -3.54 -11.38
N TYR A 466 -16.46 -2.42 -11.81
CA TYR A 466 -15.40 -2.37 -12.83
C TYR A 466 -14.03 -1.98 -12.27
N VAL A 467 -14.03 -1.21 -11.19
CA VAL A 467 -12.84 -0.55 -10.67
C VAL A 467 -12.55 -1.02 -9.24
N SER A 468 -13.51 -1.69 -8.57
CA SER A 468 -13.36 -2.30 -7.23
C SER A 468 -12.55 -1.40 -6.28
N TYR A 469 -11.47 -1.91 -5.69
CA TYR A 469 -10.60 -1.21 -4.75
C TYR A 469 -9.82 -0.02 -5.35
N MET A 470 -9.72 0.13 -6.68
CA MET A 470 -9.13 1.33 -7.30
C MET A 470 -9.93 2.60 -7.01
N LEU A 471 -11.23 2.48 -6.69
CA LEU A 471 -12.02 3.62 -6.18
C LEU A 471 -11.44 4.19 -4.89
N ILE A 472 -10.95 3.31 -3.99
CA ILE A 472 -10.28 3.73 -2.75
C ILE A 472 -9.01 4.50 -3.08
N ARG A 473 -8.30 4.13 -4.15
CA ARG A 473 -7.04 4.76 -4.55
C ARG A 473 -7.24 6.12 -5.24
N LEU A 474 -8.40 6.38 -5.87
CA LEU A 474 -8.71 7.68 -6.48
C LEU A 474 -8.63 8.86 -5.51
N LYS A 475 -8.91 8.65 -4.22
CA LYS A 475 -8.74 9.69 -3.18
C LYS A 475 -7.29 10.20 -3.06
N SER A 476 -6.33 9.42 -3.57
CA SER A 476 -4.90 9.71 -3.52
C SER A 476 -4.37 10.40 -4.77
N SER A 477 -5.18 10.57 -5.82
CA SER A 477 -4.78 11.14 -7.12
C SER A 477 -4.34 12.60 -7.01
N ILE A 478 -5.01 13.39 -6.17
CA ILE A 478 -4.60 14.76 -5.83
C ILE A 478 -4.33 14.81 -4.35
N PRO A 479 -3.05 14.88 -3.93
CA PRO A 479 -2.73 14.96 -2.52
C PRO A 479 -3.36 16.22 -1.91
N PRO A 480 -4.19 16.06 -0.86
CA PRO A 480 -4.78 17.20 -0.16
C PRO A 480 -3.73 18.12 0.49
N VAL A 481 -2.48 17.65 0.58
CA VAL A 481 -1.30 18.40 1.01
C VAL A 481 -1.19 19.75 0.29
N PHE A 482 -1.37 19.79 -1.04
CA PHE A 482 -1.13 21.00 -1.82
C PHE A 482 -2.12 22.13 -1.48
N LEU A 483 -3.41 21.80 -1.42
CA LEU A 483 -4.45 22.76 -1.05
C LEU A 483 -4.33 23.17 0.41
N SER A 484 -4.01 22.23 1.30
CA SER A 484 -3.79 22.51 2.72
C SER A 484 -2.63 23.49 2.93
N ALA A 485 -1.52 23.31 2.22
CA ALA A 485 -0.37 24.22 2.25
C ALA A 485 -0.75 25.61 1.72
N LEU A 486 -1.43 25.67 0.56
CA LEU A 486 -1.86 26.94 -0.03
C LEU A 486 -2.81 27.72 0.89
N LEU A 487 -3.81 27.05 1.47
CA LEU A 487 -4.76 27.67 2.40
C LEU A 487 -4.02 28.20 3.63
N THR A 488 -3.15 27.38 4.23
CA THR A 488 -2.39 27.77 5.42
C THR A 488 -1.52 28.99 5.15
N MET A 489 -0.77 29.00 4.04
CA MET A 489 0.04 30.17 3.68
C MET A 489 -0.81 31.41 3.37
N SER A 490 -1.99 31.22 2.76
CA SER A 490 -2.92 32.32 2.48
C SER A 490 -3.49 32.94 3.76
N VAL A 491 -3.80 32.12 4.78
CA VAL A 491 -4.24 32.55 6.11
C VAL A 491 -3.11 33.29 6.84
N VAL A 492 -1.89 32.74 6.86
CA VAL A 492 -0.72 33.37 7.49
C VAL A 492 -0.42 34.74 6.87
N ARG A 493 -0.52 34.86 5.53
CA ARG A 493 -0.34 36.14 4.83
C ARG A 493 -1.43 37.15 5.19
N ALA A 494 -2.68 36.70 5.26
CA ALA A 494 -3.81 37.54 5.65
C ALA A 494 -3.63 38.09 7.07
N ALA A 495 -3.19 37.24 8.01
CA ALA A 495 -2.90 37.63 9.39
C ALA A 495 -1.77 38.66 9.48
N LYS A 496 -0.78 38.58 8.59
CA LYS A 496 0.32 39.57 8.47
C LYS A 496 -0.07 40.82 7.65
N GLY A 497 -1.34 41.01 7.31
CA GLY A 497 -1.80 42.16 6.52
C GLY A 497 -1.32 42.17 5.05
N ARG A 498 -0.76 41.06 4.55
CA ARG A 498 -0.27 40.97 3.18
C ARG A 498 -1.40 40.65 2.20
N LYS A 499 -1.25 41.06 0.94
CA LYS A 499 -2.18 40.72 -0.15
C LYS A 499 -2.33 39.20 -0.24
N THR A 500 -3.57 38.72 -0.15
CA THR A 500 -3.90 37.29 -0.08
C THR A 500 -5.16 36.97 -0.88
N ASN A 501 -5.36 35.68 -1.16
CA ASN A 501 -6.52 35.12 -1.84
C ASN A 501 -7.66 34.74 -0.88
N VAL A 502 -7.64 35.20 0.37
CA VAL A 502 -8.67 34.90 1.37
C VAL A 502 -9.19 36.20 1.98
N THR A 503 -10.48 36.27 2.29
CA THR A 503 -11.07 37.41 3.01
C THR A 503 -10.63 37.40 4.48
N ARG A 504 -10.76 38.52 5.22
CA ARG A 504 -10.43 38.54 6.66
C ARG A 504 -11.24 37.50 7.45
N PHE A 505 -12.55 37.43 7.20
CA PHE A 505 -13.42 36.41 7.80
C PHE A 505 -12.99 34.99 7.39
N GLY A 506 -12.72 34.77 6.09
CA GLY A 506 -12.22 33.49 5.61
C GLY A 506 -10.87 33.10 6.23
N ALA A 507 -10.01 34.07 6.55
CA ALA A 507 -8.73 33.83 7.21
C ALA A 507 -8.93 33.44 8.68
N LEU A 508 -9.91 34.03 9.36
CA LEU A 508 -10.28 33.65 10.73
C LEU A 508 -10.86 32.23 10.77
N VAL A 509 -11.82 31.92 9.88
CA VAL A 509 -12.40 30.57 9.77
C VAL A 509 -11.34 29.55 9.38
N GLY A 510 -10.55 29.85 8.35
CA GLY A 510 -9.44 28.99 7.91
C GLY A 510 -8.41 28.78 9.01
N GLY A 511 -8.04 29.83 9.73
CA GLY A 511 -7.12 29.77 10.87
C GLY A 511 -7.65 28.89 12.00
N ALA A 512 -8.92 29.04 12.39
CA ALA A 512 -9.55 28.20 13.40
C ALA A 512 -9.54 26.71 12.98
N VAL A 513 -9.89 26.41 11.73
CA VAL A 513 -9.85 25.04 11.20
C VAL A 513 -8.42 24.49 11.22
N ILE A 514 -7.43 25.26 10.75
CA ILE A 514 -6.02 24.84 10.74
C ILE A 514 -5.55 24.53 12.17
N VAL A 515 -5.86 25.37 13.16
CA VAL A 515 -5.48 25.15 14.56
C VAL A 515 -6.11 23.87 15.11
N ILE A 516 -7.41 23.64 14.89
CA ILE A 516 -8.09 22.42 15.33
C ILE A 516 -7.43 21.19 14.69
N VAL A 517 -7.21 21.27 13.38
CA VAL A 517 -6.72 20.15 12.58
C VAL A 517 -5.26 19.82 12.92
N PHE A 518 -4.36 20.80 12.90
CA PHE A 518 -2.95 20.59 13.23
C PHE A 518 -2.74 20.35 14.73
N GLY A 519 -3.53 20.97 15.61
CA GLY A 519 -3.50 20.69 17.04
C GLY A 519 -3.84 19.24 17.36
N ALA A 520 -4.91 18.70 16.75
CA ALA A 520 -5.26 17.29 16.90
C ALA A 520 -4.19 16.33 16.37
N VAL A 521 -3.52 16.69 15.28
CA VAL A 521 -2.42 15.90 14.71
C VAL A 521 -1.18 15.96 15.60
N LEU A 522 -0.79 17.14 16.10
CA LEU A 522 0.35 17.29 17.01
C LEU A 522 0.18 16.43 18.26
N ILE A 523 -1.01 16.41 18.86
CA ILE A 523 -1.32 15.54 20.01
C ILE A 523 -1.07 14.06 19.66
N ARG A 524 -1.51 13.61 18.47
CA ARG A 524 -1.28 12.22 18.02
C ARG A 524 0.17 11.90 17.74
N LEU A 525 0.93 12.85 17.17
CA LEU A 525 2.35 12.69 16.90
C LEU A 525 3.13 12.45 18.19
N PHE A 526 2.84 13.21 19.25
CA PHE A 526 3.47 13.00 20.56
C PHE A 526 3.10 11.66 21.20
N SER A 527 1.90 11.14 20.96
CA SER A 527 1.45 9.88 21.57
C SER A 527 1.76 8.62 20.76
N GLY A 528 2.27 8.73 19.53
CA GLY A 528 2.29 7.60 18.59
C GLY A 528 3.40 7.65 17.54
N PHE A 529 4.57 8.20 17.89
CA PHE A 529 5.72 8.26 17.00
C PHE A 529 6.17 6.85 16.56
N ALA A 530 6.11 6.57 15.26
CA ALA A 530 6.29 5.22 14.72
C ALA A 530 7.74 4.88 14.31
N TYR A 531 8.63 5.87 14.24
CA TYR A 531 10.04 5.70 13.85
C TYR A 531 10.95 5.43 15.07
N SER A 532 10.39 5.09 16.23
CA SER A 532 11.19 4.65 17.37
C SER A 532 11.56 3.18 17.20
N SER A 533 12.77 2.79 17.61
CA SER A 533 13.24 1.41 17.52
C SER A 533 12.42 0.40 18.36
N GLY A 534 11.51 0.88 19.22
CA GLY A 534 10.61 0.05 20.03
C GLY A 534 9.13 0.16 19.69
N SER A 535 8.73 0.94 18.67
CA SER A 535 7.30 1.07 18.30
C SER A 535 6.77 -0.09 17.46
N ILE A 536 7.65 -0.90 16.88
CA ILE A 536 7.30 -2.12 16.17
C ILE A 536 7.60 -3.29 17.10
N ASN A 537 6.58 -4.05 17.45
CA ASN A 537 6.78 -5.27 18.22
C ASN A 537 7.55 -6.28 17.33
N ARG A 538 8.77 -6.67 17.73
CA ARG A 538 9.60 -7.58 16.94
C ARG A 538 8.88 -8.91 16.62
N SER A 539 8.00 -9.37 17.49
CA SER A 539 7.19 -10.58 17.23
C SER A 539 6.23 -10.41 16.04
N GLU A 540 5.91 -9.19 15.64
CA GLU A 540 5.03 -8.87 14.51
C GLU A 540 5.82 -8.63 13.19
N THR A 541 7.11 -8.94 13.18
CA THR A 541 8.01 -8.81 12.02
C THR A 541 8.45 -10.17 11.50
N CYS A 542 8.73 -10.30 10.20
CA CYS A 542 9.30 -11.51 9.60
C CYS A 542 10.64 -11.87 10.27
N TYR A 543 11.39 -10.92 10.86
CA TYR A 543 12.62 -11.21 11.61
C TYR A 543 12.41 -12.11 12.84
N SER A 544 11.18 -12.24 13.35
CA SER A 544 10.87 -13.22 14.41
C SER A 544 11.04 -14.67 13.98
N LEU A 545 11.23 -14.91 12.67
CA LEU A 545 11.46 -16.21 12.05
C LEU A 545 12.85 -16.26 11.37
N SER A 546 13.80 -15.45 11.82
CA SER A 546 15.16 -15.41 11.23
C SER A 546 15.88 -16.76 11.35
N ASP A 547 15.70 -17.45 12.47
CA ASP A 547 16.21 -18.81 12.70
C ASP A 547 15.67 -19.82 11.68
N LEU A 548 14.39 -19.70 11.32
CA LEU A 548 13.79 -20.51 10.25
C LEU A 548 14.45 -20.24 8.89
N TYR A 549 14.63 -18.97 8.52
CA TYR A 549 15.19 -18.62 7.21
C TYR A 549 16.65 -19.06 7.07
N GLU A 550 17.44 -18.98 8.15
CA GLU A 550 18.82 -19.49 8.17
C GLU A 550 18.87 -21.00 7.91
N VAL A 551 17.93 -21.77 8.48
CA VAL A 551 17.81 -23.21 8.22
C VAL A 551 17.36 -23.47 6.79
N ILE A 552 16.35 -22.75 6.30
CA ILE A 552 15.87 -22.91 4.92
C ILE A 552 17.01 -22.66 3.92
N ASP A 553 17.73 -21.54 4.05
CA ASP A 553 18.82 -21.18 3.15
C ASP A 553 20.03 -22.14 3.23
N SER A 554 20.23 -22.84 4.35
CA SER A 554 21.38 -23.73 4.54
C SER A 554 21.10 -25.20 4.24
N GLU A 555 19.88 -25.68 4.45
CA GLU A 555 19.53 -27.10 4.37
C GLU A 555 18.60 -27.46 3.21
N ILE A 556 17.91 -26.48 2.62
CA ILE A 556 16.84 -26.71 1.66
C ILE A 556 17.29 -26.24 0.27
N PRO A 557 17.21 -27.09 -0.76
CA PRO A 557 17.55 -26.68 -2.12
C PRO A 557 16.75 -25.47 -2.61
N ASP A 558 17.41 -24.61 -3.38
CA ASP A 558 16.74 -23.52 -4.10
C ASP A 558 15.65 -24.10 -5.01
N GLY A 559 14.47 -23.45 -5.04
CA GLY A 559 13.33 -23.89 -5.84
C GLY A 559 12.50 -25.02 -5.24
N SER A 560 12.84 -25.56 -4.08
CA SER A 560 11.94 -26.41 -3.28
C SER A 560 10.64 -25.67 -2.92
N VAL A 561 9.58 -26.41 -2.59
CA VAL A 561 8.25 -25.88 -2.32
C VAL A 561 7.88 -26.15 -0.88
N ILE A 562 7.63 -25.08 -0.12
CA ILE A 562 7.31 -25.15 1.29
C ILE A 562 5.81 -24.94 1.50
N MET A 563 5.17 -25.88 2.18
CA MET A 563 3.78 -25.78 2.61
C MET A 563 3.73 -25.26 4.05
N SER A 564 3.01 -24.16 4.28
CA SER A 564 2.85 -23.53 5.60
C SER A 564 1.54 -22.74 5.66
N ASP A 565 1.19 -22.20 6.83
CA ASP A 565 0.10 -21.23 6.94
C ASP A 565 0.32 -19.98 6.05
N PRO A 566 -0.75 -19.24 5.69
CA PRO A 566 -0.64 -18.11 4.77
C PRO A 566 0.29 -16.98 5.21
N ILE A 567 0.42 -16.73 6.52
CA ILE A 567 1.22 -15.62 7.06
C ILE A 567 2.70 -15.99 6.99
N THR A 568 3.07 -17.19 7.42
CA THR A 568 4.46 -17.66 7.35
C THR A 568 4.90 -17.85 5.90
N SER A 569 4.07 -18.48 5.07
CA SER A 569 4.34 -18.68 3.64
C SER A 569 4.63 -17.36 2.93
N TYR A 570 3.96 -16.29 3.33
CA TYR A 570 4.14 -14.98 2.72
C TYR A 570 5.54 -14.38 2.93
N CYS A 571 6.20 -14.67 4.06
CA CYS A 571 7.55 -14.16 4.32
C CYS A 571 8.65 -15.01 3.68
N ILE A 572 8.49 -16.34 3.56
CA ILE A 572 9.57 -17.25 3.13
C ILE A 572 10.26 -16.78 1.83
N PRO A 573 9.55 -16.48 0.72
CA PRO A 573 10.20 -16.09 -0.54
C PRO A 573 10.89 -14.72 -0.49
N ALA A 574 10.65 -13.91 0.54
CA ALA A 574 11.36 -12.64 0.71
C ALA A 574 12.78 -12.85 1.24
N PHE A 575 12.98 -13.89 2.05
CA PHE A 575 14.24 -14.20 2.73
C PHE A 575 15.00 -15.35 2.05
N CYS A 576 14.29 -16.27 1.39
CA CYS A 576 14.84 -17.50 0.85
C CYS A 576 14.49 -17.65 -0.65
N ASN A 577 15.10 -18.61 -1.35
CA ASN A 577 14.87 -18.87 -2.78
C ASN A 577 13.86 -20.00 -3.04
N GLN A 578 13.05 -20.35 -2.05
CA GLN A 578 12.03 -21.39 -2.12
C GLN A 578 10.67 -20.80 -2.55
N TYR A 579 9.84 -21.66 -3.13
CA TYR A 579 8.45 -21.37 -3.44
C TYR A 579 7.55 -21.79 -2.27
N VAL A 580 6.32 -21.29 -2.29
CA VAL A 580 5.30 -21.61 -1.29
C VAL A 580 4.00 -22.06 -1.93
N VAL A 581 3.14 -22.72 -1.15
CA VAL A 581 1.83 -23.19 -1.64
C VAL A 581 0.79 -22.06 -1.71
N CYS A 582 0.80 -21.17 -0.72
CA CYS A 582 -0.16 -20.07 -0.60
C CYS A 582 0.50 -18.78 -0.07
N THR A 583 -0.26 -17.68 -0.04
CA THR A 583 0.18 -16.40 0.57
C THR A 583 -0.96 -15.78 1.37
N SER A 584 -0.61 -14.82 2.24
CA SER A 584 -1.58 -14.15 3.11
C SER A 584 -2.58 -13.30 2.33
N ASP A 585 -3.82 -13.76 2.23
CA ASP A 585 -4.99 -12.97 1.86
C ASP A 585 -4.85 -12.15 0.54
N GLN A 586 -5.02 -10.83 0.62
CA GLN A 586 -4.92 -9.87 -0.49
C GLN A 586 -3.52 -9.76 -1.10
N HIS A 587 -2.52 -10.37 -0.46
CA HIS A 587 -1.18 -10.43 -1.02
C HIS A 587 -1.02 -11.53 -2.07
N SER A 588 -2.00 -12.42 -2.20
CA SER A 588 -2.10 -13.34 -3.33
C SER A 588 -2.11 -12.60 -4.67
N ILE A 589 -1.56 -13.29 -5.68
CA ILE A 589 -1.43 -12.76 -7.04
C ILE A 589 -2.83 -12.51 -7.61
N PRO A 590 -3.15 -11.34 -8.19
CA PRO A 590 -4.50 -11.03 -8.67
C PRO A 590 -5.01 -11.95 -9.79
N ASN A 591 -4.10 -12.64 -10.48
CA ASN A 591 -4.43 -13.63 -11.50
C ASN A 591 -4.71 -15.02 -10.92
N ASP A 592 -4.35 -15.29 -9.67
CA ASP A 592 -4.45 -16.62 -9.09
C ASP A 592 -5.90 -16.95 -8.70
N SER A 593 -6.63 -17.60 -9.60
CA SER A 593 -7.98 -18.11 -9.31
C SER A 593 -8.03 -19.23 -8.29
N THR A 594 -6.89 -19.84 -8.00
CA THR A 594 -6.76 -20.91 -7.01
C THR A 594 -6.30 -20.39 -5.65
N ALA A 595 -6.08 -19.08 -5.49
CA ALA A 595 -5.52 -18.51 -4.27
C ALA A 595 -6.31 -18.91 -3.02
N LEU A 596 -7.63 -18.86 -3.11
CA LEU A 596 -8.52 -19.23 -2.02
C LEU A 596 -8.46 -20.74 -1.73
N GLN A 597 -8.49 -21.58 -2.79
CA GLN A 597 -8.34 -23.03 -2.65
C GLN A 597 -7.01 -23.39 -2.00
N ARG A 598 -5.90 -22.74 -2.38
CA ARG A 598 -4.58 -22.95 -1.79
C ARG A 598 -4.56 -22.64 -0.30
N ILE A 599 -5.21 -21.56 0.13
CA ILE A 599 -5.33 -21.21 1.56
C ILE A 599 -6.08 -22.30 2.33
N PHE A 600 -7.14 -22.86 1.75
CA PHE A 600 -7.90 -23.93 2.40
C PHE A 600 -7.22 -25.29 2.35
N ASP A 601 -6.53 -25.61 1.26
CA ASP A 601 -5.74 -26.82 1.14
C ASP A 601 -4.62 -26.83 2.20
N VAL A 602 -3.93 -25.71 2.46
CA VAL A 602 -2.88 -25.68 3.50
C VAL A 602 -3.40 -25.79 4.93
N LYS A 603 -4.68 -25.52 5.14
CA LYS A 603 -5.33 -25.61 6.45
C LYS A 603 -5.29 -27.05 6.98
N CYS A 604 -5.29 -28.06 6.12
CA CYS A 604 -5.30 -29.47 6.53
C CYS A 604 -4.12 -29.85 7.44
N LEU A 605 -2.98 -29.14 7.29
CA LEU A 605 -1.81 -29.31 8.14
C LEU A 605 -2.06 -29.02 9.63
N PHE A 606 -3.00 -28.12 9.93
CA PHE A 606 -3.21 -27.60 11.28
C PHE A 606 -4.48 -28.11 11.94
N LEU A 607 -5.33 -28.77 11.17
CA LEU A 607 -6.58 -29.34 11.64
C LEU A 607 -6.29 -30.70 12.27
N PRO A 608 -6.71 -30.95 13.53
CA PRO A 608 -6.41 -32.21 14.18
C PRO A 608 -7.04 -33.37 13.41
N ASP A 609 -8.34 -33.27 13.10
CA ASP A 609 -9.23 -34.28 12.52
C ASP A 609 -8.91 -34.70 11.07
N GLU A 610 -7.99 -34.02 10.40
CA GLU A 610 -7.69 -34.34 9.00
C GLU A 610 -6.84 -35.61 8.89
N PRO A 611 -7.23 -36.52 7.96
CA PRO A 611 -6.47 -37.74 7.73
C PRO A 611 -5.11 -37.44 7.12
N LEU A 612 -4.13 -38.28 7.44
CA LEU A 612 -2.76 -38.14 6.95
C LEU A 612 -2.72 -38.19 5.42
N GLU A 613 -3.55 -39.05 4.82
CA GLU A 613 -3.81 -39.15 3.38
C GLU A 613 -4.02 -37.79 2.71
N LEU A 614 -4.88 -36.94 3.30
CA LEU A 614 -5.22 -35.65 2.71
C LEU A 614 -4.03 -34.69 2.77
N ILE A 615 -3.24 -34.74 3.84
CA ILE A 615 -2.02 -33.95 3.97
C ILE A 615 -1.03 -34.36 2.89
N THR A 616 -0.77 -35.66 2.74
CA THR A 616 0.16 -36.18 1.73
C THR A 616 -0.32 -35.93 0.30
N GLU A 617 -1.62 -36.10 0.02
CA GLU A 617 -2.21 -35.78 -1.28
C GLU A 617 -2.05 -34.29 -1.60
N THR A 618 -2.23 -33.42 -0.60
CA THR A 618 -2.06 -31.98 -0.78
C THR A 618 -0.59 -31.62 -1.04
N LEU A 619 0.35 -32.24 -0.32
CA LEU A 619 1.78 -32.07 -0.57
C LEU A 619 2.15 -32.49 -2.00
N ASP A 620 1.71 -33.67 -2.42
CA ASP A 620 1.93 -34.20 -3.78
C ASP A 620 1.32 -33.29 -4.84
N ARG A 621 0.09 -32.82 -4.62
CA ARG A 621 -0.66 -31.93 -5.54
C ARG A 621 0.11 -30.65 -5.84
N TYR A 622 0.75 -30.06 -4.84
CA TYR A 622 1.52 -28.81 -4.99
C TYR A 622 3.02 -29.03 -5.20
N GLY A 623 3.49 -30.28 -5.19
CA GLY A 623 4.90 -30.62 -5.24
C GLY A 623 5.68 -30.10 -4.03
N ALA A 624 5.03 -30.00 -2.88
CA ALA A 624 5.64 -29.56 -1.63
C ALA A 624 6.45 -30.69 -0.99
N ASP A 625 7.75 -30.48 -0.89
CA ASP A 625 8.72 -31.41 -0.31
C ASP A 625 9.05 -31.08 1.15
N HIS A 626 8.59 -29.92 1.63
CA HIS A 626 8.81 -29.47 3.00
C HIS A 626 7.57 -28.83 3.60
N ILE A 627 7.42 -28.98 4.92
CA ILE A 627 6.35 -28.40 5.72
C ILE A 627 6.96 -27.48 6.77
N VAL A 628 6.36 -26.31 6.98
CA VAL A 628 6.62 -25.46 8.13
C VAL A 628 5.34 -25.28 8.94
N ILE A 629 5.41 -25.53 10.25
CA ILE A 629 4.31 -25.32 11.19
C ILE A 629 4.71 -24.25 12.19
N ASN A 630 4.04 -23.09 12.17
CA ASN A 630 4.42 -21.91 12.95
C ASN A 630 3.37 -21.50 14.00
N GLY A 631 3.64 -21.82 15.27
CA GLY A 631 2.87 -21.38 16.43
C GLY A 631 3.36 -20.08 17.07
N ARG A 632 4.30 -19.36 16.44
CA ARG A 632 4.83 -18.06 16.94
C ARG A 632 4.04 -16.84 16.44
N ILE A 633 3.01 -17.04 15.62
CA ILE A 633 2.20 -15.96 15.05
C ILE A 633 1.45 -15.22 16.17
N PRO A 634 1.62 -13.88 16.32
CA PRO A 634 0.95 -13.13 17.36
C PRO A 634 -0.58 -13.22 17.27
N SER A 635 -1.25 -13.34 18.42
CA SER A 635 -2.72 -13.37 18.49
C SER A 635 -3.38 -12.08 17.99
N SER A 636 -2.65 -10.95 18.07
CA SER A 636 -3.04 -9.65 17.50
C SER A 636 -3.14 -9.66 15.98
N MET A 637 -2.44 -10.56 15.29
CA MET A 637 -2.47 -10.66 13.83
C MET A 637 -3.76 -11.34 13.35
N HIS A 638 -4.21 -10.87 12.20
CA HIS A 638 -5.51 -11.21 11.64
C HIS A 638 -5.34 -11.49 10.15
N SER A 639 -5.95 -12.60 9.69
CA SER A 639 -6.11 -12.92 8.27
C SER A 639 -7.58 -12.78 7.88
N MET A 640 -7.85 -12.53 6.59
CA MET A 640 -9.19 -12.50 6.00
C MET A 640 -9.82 -13.88 5.87
N TYR A 641 -9.03 -14.94 5.70
CA TYR A 641 -9.56 -16.28 5.47
C TYR A 641 -9.22 -17.21 6.63
N TRP A 642 -7.94 -17.39 6.91
CA TRP A 642 -7.53 -18.35 7.92
C TRP A 642 -6.11 -18.07 8.42
N LYS A 643 -5.90 -18.30 9.72
CA LYS A 643 -4.59 -18.36 10.34
C LYS A 643 -4.56 -19.49 11.35
N ALA A 644 -3.40 -20.11 11.51
CA ALA A 644 -3.15 -21.01 12.62
C ALA A 644 -3.13 -20.23 13.95
N ASP A 645 -3.58 -20.90 15.02
CA ASP A 645 -3.30 -20.45 16.38
C ASP A 645 -2.14 -21.25 16.98
N GLU A 646 -1.73 -20.86 18.17
CA GLU A 646 -0.62 -21.51 18.87
C GLU A 646 -0.91 -22.99 19.18
N SER A 647 -2.10 -23.29 19.66
CA SER A 647 -2.51 -24.65 20.04
C SER A 647 -2.61 -25.55 18.81
N SER A 648 -3.16 -25.04 17.71
CA SER A 648 -3.26 -25.75 16.42
C SER A 648 -1.89 -26.13 15.90
N ALA A 649 -0.92 -25.22 15.99
CA ALA A 649 0.44 -25.47 15.57
C ALA A 649 1.12 -26.55 16.43
N ILE A 650 0.97 -26.50 17.76
CA ILE A 650 1.55 -27.52 18.65
C ILE A 650 1.00 -28.91 18.33
N MET A 651 -0.32 -29.02 18.19
CA MET A 651 -0.97 -30.30 17.84
C MET A 651 -0.51 -30.82 16.48
N ALA A 652 -0.35 -29.94 15.49
CA ALA A 652 0.14 -30.32 14.17
C ALA A 652 1.59 -30.81 14.21
N ILE A 653 2.47 -30.15 14.97
CA ILE A 653 3.86 -30.58 15.18
C ILE A 653 3.90 -31.97 15.81
N GLU A 654 3.14 -32.18 16.89
CA GLU A 654 3.06 -33.46 17.58
C GLU A 654 2.51 -34.58 16.69
N ARG A 655 1.51 -34.27 15.86
CA ARG A 655 0.95 -35.21 14.88
C ARG A 655 2.01 -35.65 13.86
N LEU A 656 2.72 -34.71 13.23
CA LEU A 656 3.73 -35.05 12.22
C LEU A 656 4.89 -35.87 12.82
N ARG A 657 5.27 -35.60 14.07
CA ARG A 657 6.30 -36.37 14.79
C ARG A 657 5.98 -37.85 15.01
N LYS A 658 4.70 -38.23 14.97
CA LYS A 658 4.28 -39.64 15.11
C LYS A 658 4.62 -40.49 13.88
N TYR A 659 4.88 -39.87 12.74
CA TYR A 659 5.13 -40.54 11.44
C TYR A 659 6.52 -40.18 10.88
N PRO A 660 7.62 -40.49 11.60
CA PRO A 660 8.98 -40.09 11.21
C PRO A 660 9.44 -40.65 9.86
N GLU A 661 8.85 -41.77 9.43
CA GLU A 661 9.08 -42.39 8.12
C GLU A 661 8.51 -41.56 6.97
N ILE A 662 7.41 -40.84 7.19
CA ILE A 662 6.78 -39.94 6.21
C ILE A 662 7.32 -38.51 6.37
N PHE A 663 7.47 -38.05 7.61
CA PHE A 663 7.89 -36.68 7.95
C PHE A 663 9.15 -36.69 8.81
N THR A 664 10.29 -36.34 8.23
CA THR A 664 11.53 -36.20 8.99
C THR A 664 11.66 -34.78 9.51
N GLU A 665 11.67 -34.60 10.83
CA GLU A 665 11.95 -33.29 11.43
C GLU A 665 13.37 -32.84 11.08
N ILE A 666 13.48 -31.65 10.47
CA ILE A 666 14.76 -31.02 10.13
C ILE A 666 15.11 -29.98 11.20
N PHE A 667 14.11 -29.26 11.70
CA PHE A 667 14.31 -28.17 12.63
C PHE A 667 13.12 -28.03 13.57
N SER A 668 13.42 -27.70 14.83
CA SER A 668 12.41 -27.29 15.80
C SER A 668 13.01 -26.25 16.75
N SER A 669 12.23 -25.21 17.02
CA SER A 669 12.60 -24.12 17.92
C SER A 669 11.32 -23.55 18.52
N ASP A 670 11.18 -23.64 19.85
CA ASP A 670 9.94 -23.32 20.56
C ASP A 670 8.68 -24.01 19.97
N ARG A 671 7.75 -23.19 19.47
CA ARG A 671 6.44 -23.56 18.90
C ARG A 671 6.47 -23.54 17.36
N LEU A 672 7.66 -23.73 16.78
CA LEU A 672 7.91 -23.75 15.34
C LEU A 672 8.67 -25.04 15.00
N ALA A 673 8.26 -25.72 13.94
CA ALA A 673 8.99 -26.87 13.41
C ALA A 673 8.92 -26.94 11.89
N MET A 674 9.94 -27.58 11.30
CA MET A 674 10.08 -27.84 9.88
C MET A 674 10.32 -29.32 9.65
N PHE A 675 9.61 -29.89 8.68
CA PHE A 675 9.67 -31.30 8.32
C PHE A 675 9.98 -31.45 6.83
N ARG A 676 10.79 -32.46 6.50
CA ARG A 676 10.93 -33.00 5.14
C ARG A 676 9.85 -34.04 4.91
N TYR A 677 9.18 -33.98 3.77
CA TYR A 677 8.26 -35.00 3.32
C TYR A 677 9.01 -36.03 2.46
N ASN A 678 9.01 -37.30 2.89
CA ASN A 678 9.74 -38.38 2.24
C ASN A 678 8.90 -39.15 1.19
N GLY A 679 7.64 -38.75 0.99
CA GLY A 679 6.68 -39.51 0.19
C GLY A 679 6.07 -40.69 0.95
N ILE A 680 4.98 -41.25 0.39
CA ILE A 680 4.38 -42.49 0.89
C ILE A 680 5.11 -43.67 0.24
N SER A 681 6.06 -44.30 0.92
CA SER A 681 6.68 -45.55 0.48
C SER A 681 5.93 -46.75 1.09
N ASP A 682 5.22 -47.55 0.29
CA ASP A 682 4.55 -48.85 0.60
C ASP A 682 3.67 -48.96 1.89
N ILE A 683 3.62 -47.92 2.72
CA ILE A 683 2.78 -47.81 3.90
C ILE A 683 1.41 -47.39 3.38
N SER A 684 0.45 -48.31 3.35
CA SER A 684 -0.94 -47.96 3.08
C SER A 684 -1.37 -46.97 4.17
N PRO A 685 -1.63 -45.70 3.85
CA PRO A 685 -2.09 -44.74 4.84
C PRO A 685 -3.54 -45.06 5.28
N GLN A 686 -4.23 -45.95 4.55
CA GLN A 686 -5.61 -46.36 4.82
C GLN A 686 -5.79 -46.84 6.26
N GLY A 687 -6.40 -45.99 7.08
CA GLY A 687 -6.85 -46.33 8.42
C GLY A 687 -6.09 -45.69 9.57
N ILE A 688 -5.14 -44.78 9.32
CA ILE A 688 -4.47 -44.01 10.37
C ILE A 688 -5.30 -42.76 10.72
N THR A 689 -6.53 -42.97 11.18
CA THR A 689 -7.29 -41.92 11.88
C THR A 689 -6.82 -41.87 13.32
N ASP A 690 -5.89 -40.98 13.60
CA ASP A 690 -5.22 -40.87 14.89
C ASP A 690 -6.05 -40.13 15.95
N ILE A 691 -7.39 -40.12 15.83
CA ILE A 691 -8.26 -39.26 16.64
C ILE A 691 -9.45 -40.02 17.21
N GLU A 692 -9.37 -40.25 18.53
CA GLU A 692 -10.51 -40.12 19.43
C GLU A 692 -11.07 -38.71 19.25
N ILE A 693 -12.16 -38.56 18.48
CA ILE A 693 -12.84 -37.28 18.32
C ILE A 693 -13.25 -36.81 19.72
N VAL A 694 -12.79 -35.60 20.06
CA VAL A 694 -13.18 -34.84 21.25
C VAL A 694 -14.69 -34.99 21.49
N GLU A 695 -15.02 -35.54 22.66
CA GLU A 695 -16.27 -35.51 23.42
C GLU A 695 -17.58 -35.31 22.62
N SER A 696 -18.41 -36.36 22.60
CA SER A 696 -19.88 -36.33 22.44
C SER A 696 -20.47 -35.08 21.77
N MET A 697 -20.18 -34.87 20.48
CA MET A 697 -20.90 -33.86 19.72
C MET A 697 -22.37 -34.28 19.62
N GLU A 698 -23.27 -33.45 20.15
CA GLU A 698 -24.70 -33.70 20.10
C GLU A 698 -25.19 -33.48 18.66
N LYS A 699 -25.52 -34.57 17.98
CA LYS A 699 -26.20 -34.52 16.69
C LYS A 699 -27.70 -34.38 16.92
N LEU A 700 -28.30 -33.37 16.30
CA LEU A 700 -29.73 -33.11 16.40
C LEU A 700 -30.45 -33.76 15.21
N ASP A 701 -31.48 -34.57 15.49
CA ASP A 701 -32.33 -35.15 14.44
C ASP A 701 -33.21 -34.08 13.76
N LEU A 702 -33.59 -33.03 14.51
CA LEU A 702 -34.38 -31.90 14.05
C LEU A 702 -33.99 -30.63 14.81
N LEU A 703 -34.11 -29.47 14.16
CA LEU A 703 -33.97 -28.19 14.86
C LEU A 703 -35.13 -28.05 15.86
N PRO A 704 -34.85 -27.70 17.13
CA PRO A 704 -35.87 -27.28 18.08
C PRO A 704 -36.75 -26.18 17.47
N SER A 705 -38.06 -26.36 17.53
CA SER A 705 -39.05 -25.44 16.96
C SER A 705 -39.16 -24.11 17.73
N SER A 706 -38.50 -23.98 18.88
CA SER A 706 -38.42 -22.76 19.69
C SER A 706 -37.03 -22.60 20.34
N GLY A 707 -36.58 -21.35 20.54
CA GLY A 707 -35.38 -21.02 21.31
C GLY A 707 -34.10 -20.75 20.49
N MET A 708 -34.04 -21.12 19.22
CA MET A 708 -32.90 -20.83 18.34
C MET A 708 -32.80 -19.34 18.02
N LYS A 709 -31.57 -18.81 18.09
CA LYS A 709 -31.27 -17.40 17.79
C LYS A 709 -30.49 -17.31 16.47
N GLN A 710 -30.72 -16.26 15.69
CA GLN A 710 -29.95 -16.01 14.48
C GLN A 710 -28.50 -15.66 14.82
N SER A 711 -27.55 -16.28 14.12
CA SER A 711 -26.13 -15.93 14.29
C SER A 711 -25.77 -14.62 13.56
N GLY A 712 -26.48 -14.28 12.48
CA GLY A 712 -26.09 -13.21 11.55
C GLY A 712 -25.38 -13.69 10.29
N ILE A 713 -25.13 -15.00 10.18
CA ILE A 713 -24.73 -15.70 8.95
C ILE A 713 -25.85 -16.69 8.59
N ASP A 714 -26.29 -16.64 7.34
CA ASP A 714 -27.27 -17.58 6.82
C ASP A 714 -26.70 -19.00 6.89
N GLY A 715 -27.50 -19.96 7.38
CA GLY A 715 -27.05 -21.33 7.61
C GLY A 715 -26.42 -21.57 8.99
N ILE A 716 -26.25 -20.56 9.84
CA ILE A 716 -25.76 -20.76 11.21
C ILE A 716 -26.75 -20.21 12.23
N VAL A 717 -27.09 -21.01 13.22
CA VAL A 717 -27.93 -20.61 14.36
C VAL A 717 -27.17 -20.77 15.68
N ILE A 718 -27.61 -20.03 16.68
CA ILE A 718 -27.11 -20.09 18.05
C ILE A 718 -28.17 -20.83 18.89
N ARG A 719 -27.77 -21.97 19.48
CA ARG A 719 -28.62 -22.71 20.42
C ARG A 719 -28.68 -21.97 21.75
N ASP A 720 -27.53 -21.81 22.40
CA ASP A 720 -27.44 -21.07 23.65
C ASP A 720 -26.10 -20.34 23.83
N VAL A 721 -26.07 -19.47 24.83
CA VAL A 721 -24.89 -18.72 25.26
C VAL A 721 -24.82 -18.75 26.78
N LEU A 722 -23.92 -19.59 27.28
CA LEU A 722 -23.81 -19.98 28.68
C LEU A 722 -22.64 -19.27 29.35
N PRO A 723 -22.85 -18.19 30.13
CA PRO A 723 -21.81 -17.63 30.95
C PRO A 723 -21.47 -18.58 32.11
N HIS A 724 -20.19 -18.75 32.42
CA HIS A 724 -19.77 -19.54 33.59
C HIS A 724 -20.27 -18.95 34.92
N SER A 725 -20.60 -17.66 34.95
CA SER A 725 -21.20 -16.98 36.09
C SER A 725 -22.13 -15.87 35.60
N HIS A 726 -23.31 -15.74 36.22
CA HIS A 726 -24.24 -14.63 36.00
C HIS A 726 -23.77 -13.31 36.63
N THR A 727 -22.67 -13.34 37.39
CA THR A 727 -22.05 -12.15 37.97
C THR A 727 -20.57 -12.04 37.57
N ALA A 728 -20.13 -10.86 37.19
CA ALA A 728 -18.74 -10.59 36.84
C ALA A 728 -18.21 -9.36 37.59
N SER A 729 -16.90 -9.36 37.89
CA SER A 729 -16.24 -8.21 38.52
C SER A 729 -15.45 -7.43 37.48
N ARG A 730 -15.43 -6.10 37.62
CA ARG A 730 -14.64 -5.23 36.76
C ARG A 730 -13.15 -5.58 36.81
N GLY A 731 -12.49 -5.63 35.65
CA GLY A 731 -11.09 -5.99 35.50
C GLY A 731 -10.77 -7.48 35.67
N LYS A 732 -11.75 -8.34 35.88
CA LYS A 732 -11.57 -9.80 35.98
C LYS A 732 -11.90 -10.51 34.67
N MET A 733 -11.35 -11.70 34.51
CA MET A 733 -11.65 -12.57 33.39
C MET A 733 -13.02 -13.23 33.59
N LEU A 734 -13.81 -13.30 32.52
CA LEU A 734 -15.05 -14.05 32.43
C LEU A 734 -14.95 -15.02 31.27
N SER A 735 -15.46 -16.24 31.47
CA SER A 735 -15.56 -17.27 30.45
C SER A 735 -17.02 -17.51 30.06
N MET A 736 -17.28 -17.73 28.79
CA MET A 736 -18.60 -18.08 28.28
C MET A 736 -18.46 -19.18 27.21
N THR A 737 -19.53 -19.95 27.04
CA THR A 737 -19.68 -20.93 25.96
C THR A 737 -20.76 -20.44 25.01
N VAL A 738 -20.51 -20.45 23.71
CA VAL A 738 -21.54 -20.28 22.68
C VAL A 738 -21.75 -21.62 22.00
N GLU A 739 -22.99 -22.03 21.85
CA GLU A 739 -23.35 -23.28 21.17
C GLU A 739 -23.86 -22.95 19.78
N TRP A 740 -23.06 -23.28 18.76
CA TRP A 740 -23.38 -23.01 17.37
C TRP A 740 -23.92 -24.25 16.67
N ILE A 741 -24.80 -24.07 15.69
CA ILE A 741 -25.26 -25.15 14.80
C ILE A 741 -25.21 -24.64 13.37
N ALA A 742 -24.55 -25.39 12.50
CA ALA A 742 -24.67 -25.22 11.05
C ALA A 742 -25.92 -25.99 10.58
N THR A 743 -26.83 -25.30 9.89
CA THR A 743 -28.05 -25.86 9.31
C THR A 743 -27.90 -26.19 7.82
N GLY A 744 -26.68 -26.12 7.31
CA GLY A 744 -26.31 -26.37 5.92
C GLY A 744 -24.83 -26.09 5.68
N GLU A 745 -24.39 -26.23 4.43
CA GLU A 745 -23.03 -25.90 4.02
C GLU A 745 -22.77 -24.40 4.16
N ILE A 746 -21.67 -24.06 4.84
CA ILE A 746 -21.25 -22.67 5.06
C ILE A 746 -20.12 -22.35 4.09
N PRO A 747 -20.19 -21.21 3.37
CA PRO A 747 -19.10 -20.80 2.49
C PRO A 747 -17.77 -20.71 3.23
N PRO A 748 -16.65 -21.07 2.59
CA PRO A 748 -15.34 -20.89 3.21
C PRO A 748 -15.00 -19.40 3.47
N GLY A 749 -14.51 -19.08 4.67
CA GLY A 749 -14.16 -17.70 5.06
C GLY A 749 -13.64 -17.56 6.49
N SER A 750 -13.10 -16.39 6.87
CA SER A 750 -12.83 -16.10 8.28
C SER A 750 -14.09 -15.55 8.93
N TYR A 751 -14.58 -16.25 9.95
CA TYR A 751 -15.72 -15.81 10.74
C TYR A 751 -15.27 -15.25 12.09
N ARG A 752 -15.97 -14.23 12.58
CA ARG A 752 -15.75 -13.66 13.92
C ARG A 752 -17.04 -13.51 14.68
N ALA A 753 -17.04 -14.04 15.89
CA ALA A 753 -18.11 -13.84 16.84
C ALA A 753 -17.88 -12.52 17.59
N TYR A 754 -18.90 -11.68 17.59
CA TYR A 754 -18.96 -10.41 18.29
C TYR A 754 -19.97 -10.55 19.41
N ILE A 755 -19.50 -10.37 20.64
CA ILE A 755 -20.34 -10.45 21.83
C ILE A 755 -20.39 -9.07 22.45
N ARG A 756 -21.58 -8.50 22.41
CA ARG A 756 -21.84 -7.10 22.77
C ARG A 756 -22.60 -7.08 24.08
N PHE A 757 -22.09 -6.31 25.04
CA PHE A 757 -22.73 -6.13 26.34
C PHE A 757 -23.27 -4.70 26.41
N ASP A 758 -24.56 -4.61 26.65
CA ASP A 758 -25.35 -3.38 26.65
C ASP A 758 -26.03 -3.17 27.99
N ARG A 759 -25.99 -1.94 28.51
CA ARG A 759 -26.91 -1.53 29.57
C ARG A 759 -27.59 -0.23 29.21
N GLU A 760 -28.66 0.05 29.94
CA GLU A 760 -29.25 1.38 29.94
C GLU A 760 -28.24 2.43 30.42
N PHE A 761 -28.17 3.52 29.65
CA PHE A 761 -27.42 4.72 29.98
C PHE A 761 -28.38 5.89 30.21
N PRO A 762 -27.97 6.92 30.98
CA PRO A 762 -28.81 8.07 31.26
C PRO A 762 -29.21 8.82 29.98
N LYS A 763 -30.50 9.00 29.75
CA LYS A 763 -31.05 9.74 28.60
C LYS A 763 -31.61 11.09 29.07
N GLY A 764 -31.01 12.18 28.64
CA GLY A 764 -31.47 13.55 28.93
C GLY A 764 -32.40 14.10 27.85
N SER A 765 -32.85 15.36 28.02
CA SER A 765 -33.74 16.04 27.07
C SER A 765 -33.18 16.14 25.64
N PHE A 766 -31.85 16.16 25.50
CA PHE A 766 -31.14 16.16 24.23
C PHE A 766 -30.94 14.77 23.61
N TYR A 767 -31.41 13.68 24.23
CA TYR A 767 -31.30 12.35 23.64
C TYR A 767 -32.31 12.16 22.52
N ARG A 768 -31.87 11.56 21.40
CA ARG A 768 -32.76 10.99 20.37
C ARG A 768 -32.18 9.66 19.91
N LYS A 769 -33.06 8.72 19.55
CA LYS A 769 -32.67 7.35 19.13
C LYS A 769 -31.71 7.37 17.94
N TRP A 770 -31.95 8.22 16.95
CA TRP A 770 -31.18 8.23 15.70
C TRP A 770 -29.70 8.66 15.83
N TYR A 771 -29.29 9.29 16.95
CA TYR A 771 -27.87 9.55 17.29
C TYR A 771 -27.48 8.98 18.66
N GLY A 772 -28.19 7.95 19.13
CA GLY A 772 -28.02 7.40 20.48
C GLY A 772 -26.57 7.02 20.79
N LYS A 773 -25.85 6.48 19.79
CA LYS A 773 -24.43 6.11 19.92
C LYS A 773 -23.52 7.29 20.19
N ILE A 774 -23.70 8.41 19.47
CA ILE A 774 -22.92 9.64 19.68
C ILE A 774 -23.21 10.18 21.08
N TYR A 775 -24.48 10.27 21.45
CA TYR A 775 -24.91 10.77 22.75
C TYR A 775 -24.33 9.92 23.88
N ARG A 776 -24.43 8.58 23.79
CA ARG A 776 -23.82 7.65 24.73
C ARG A 776 -22.32 7.85 24.83
N LYS A 777 -21.60 7.96 23.70
CA LYS A 777 -20.14 8.19 23.70
C LYS A 777 -19.74 9.49 24.39
N VAL A 778 -20.54 10.55 24.25
CA VAL A 778 -20.33 11.82 24.97
C VAL A 778 -20.51 11.61 26.48
N ILE A 779 -21.58 10.93 26.91
CA ILE A 779 -21.80 10.64 28.33
C ILE A 779 -20.69 9.74 28.89
N GLU A 780 -20.30 8.69 28.19
CA GLU A 780 -19.23 7.77 28.62
C GLU A 780 -17.94 8.55 28.89
N LYS A 781 -17.60 9.49 27.99
CA LYS A 781 -16.44 10.35 28.15
C LYS A 781 -16.57 11.33 29.31
N MET A 782 -17.74 11.95 29.49
CA MET A 782 -17.98 12.89 30.59
C MET A 782 -17.95 12.21 31.96
N ARG A 783 -18.52 11.01 32.07
CA ARG A 783 -18.63 10.26 33.34
C ARG A 783 -17.46 9.31 33.59
N ARG A 784 -16.56 9.14 32.62
CA ARG A 784 -15.46 8.15 32.63
C ARG A 784 -15.95 6.73 32.92
N ASN A 785 -17.18 6.43 32.50
CA ASN A 785 -17.85 5.16 32.73
C ASN A 785 -18.42 4.66 31.42
N ARG A 786 -18.08 3.43 31.03
CA ARG A 786 -18.56 2.80 29.80
C ARG A 786 -19.91 2.11 30.03
N TYR A 787 -20.86 2.32 29.12
CA TYR A 787 -22.19 1.68 29.18
C TYR A 787 -22.35 0.56 28.15
N ARG A 788 -21.40 0.42 27.22
CA ARG A 788 -21.34 -0.69 26.28
C ARG A 788 -19.91 -1.09 26.01
N PHE A 789 -19.63 -2.38 26.02
CA PHE A 789 -18.39 -2.93 25.49
C PHE A 789 -18.66 -4.12 24.60
N ARG A 790 -17.63 -4.55 23.89
CA ARG A 790 -17.69 -5.67 22.96
C ARG A 790 -16.40 -6.45 23.09
N THR A 791 -16.53 -7.78 23.09
CA THR A 791 -15.43 -8.70 22.88
C THR A 791 -15.58 -9.38 21.52
N THR A 792 -14.49 -9.88 20.99
CA THR A 792 -14.46 -10.51 19.67
C THR A 792 -13.49 -11.68 19.70
N HIS A 793 -13.90 -12.82 19.15
CA HIS A 793 -13.07 -14.00 18.99
C HIS A 793 -13.38 -14.71 17.67
N GLN A 794 -12.49 -15.60 17.25
CA GLN A 794 -12.74 -16.55 16.17
C GLN A 794 -13.40 -17.79 16.78
N PRO A 795 -14.54 -18.28 16.25
CA PRO A 795 -15.18 -19.48 16.77
C PRO A 795 -14.21 -20.66 16.84
N MET A 796 -14.25 -21.43 17.93
CA MET A 796 -13.37 -22.57 18.18
C MET A 796 -11.88 -22.21 18.08
N ASN A 797 -11.52 -20.95 18.39
CA ASN A 797 -10.20 -20.34 18.20
C ASN A 797 -9.66 -20.36 16.75
N GLY A 798 -10.48 -20.74 15.77
CA GLY A 798 -10.06 -20.93 14.38
C GLY A 798 -9.62 -22.36 14.04
N LEU A 799 -9.61 -23.27 15.03
CA LEU A 799 -9.33 -24.71 14.83
C LEU A 799 -10.40 -25.38 13.99
N ASN A 800 -11.67 -25.07 14.23
CA ASN A 800 -12.79 -25.61 13.46
C ASN A 800 -13.67 -24.47 13.00
N SER A 801 -13.36 -23.92 11.82
CA SER A 801 -14.10 -22.79 11.27
C SER A 801 -15.47 -23.23 10.74
N PRO A 802 -16.44 -22.30 10.67
CA PRO A 802 -17.83 -22.63 10.32
C PRO A 802 -18.06 -23.41 9.02
N ASP A 803 -17.19 -23.26 8.02
CA ASP A 803 -17.22 -24.02 6.76
C ASP A 803 -17.03 -25.53 6.91
N ARG A 804 -16.56 -26.02 8.06
CA ARG A 804 -16.38 -27.46 8.34
C ARG A 804 -17.30 -27.97 9.45
N TRP A 805 -18.21 -27.15 9.95
CA TRP A 805 -19.15 -27.60 10.98
C TRP A 805 -20.09 -28.65 10.40
N PRO A 806 -20.16 -29.85 11.00
CA PRO A 806 -21.09 -30.85 10.53
C PRO A 806 -22.52 -30.33 10.64
N GLU A 807 -23.33 -30.59 9.61
CA GLU A 807 -24.72 -30.17 9.60
C GLU A 807 -25.45 -30.74 10.82
N MET A 808 -26.31 -29.92 11.43
CA MET A 808 -27.15 -30.30 12.56
C MET A 808 -26.37 -30.80 13.80
N THR A 809 -25.11 -30.40 13.92
CA THR A 809 -24.26 -30.75 15.06
C THR A 809 -23.98 -29.52 15.91
N VAL A 810 -24.04 -29.70 17.22
CA VAL A 810 -23.78 -28.63 18.19
C VAL A 810 -22.28 -28.46 18.38
N MET A 811 -21.80 -27.23 18.17
CA MET A 811 -20.41 -26.84 18.33
C MET A 811 -20.24 -25.98 19.58
N ASP A 812 -19.56 -26.52 20.60
CA ASP A 812 -19.31 -25.85 21.87
C ASP A 812 -18.08 -24.94 21.83
N ASP A 813 -18.31 -23.65 21.66
CA ASP A 813 -17.27 -22.63 21.51
C ASP A 813 -17.01 -21.88 22.82
N ARG A 814 -15.96 -22.29 23.54
CA ARG A 814 -15.54 -21.68 24.80
C ARG A 814 -14.53 -20.57 24.57
N PHE A 815 -14.80 -19.38 25.10
CA PHE A 815 -13.88 -18.25 25.03
C PHE A 815 -13.88 -17.47 26.34
N SER A 816 -12.78 -16.72 26.56
CA SER A 816 -12.59 -15.91 27.77
C SER A 816 -12.17 -14.49 27.43
N PHE A 817 -12.61 -13.53 28.22
CA PHE A 817 -12.26 -12.11 28.03
C PHE A 817 -12.22 -11.36 29.36
N VAL A 818 -11.52 -10.22 29.38
CA VAL A 818 -11.44 -9.35 30.55
C VAL A 818 -12.58 -8.33 30.51
N VAL A 819 -13.37 -8.26 31.59
CA VAL A 819 -14.39 -7.22 31.76
C VAL A 819 -13.68 -5.87 31.95
N PRO A 820 -13.95 -4.83 31.14
CA PRO A 820 -13.25 -3.55 31.24
C PRO A 820 -13.37 -2.95 32.65
N SER A 821 -12.27 -2.41 33.20
CA SER A 821 -12.29 -1.80 34.53
C SER A 821 -13.09 -0.49 34.59
N ASP A 822 -13.24 0.20 33.45
CA ASP A 822 -13.97 1.46 33.28
C ASP A 822 -15.47 1.27 33.01
N ILE A 823 -15.99 0.04 33.08
CA ILE A 823 -17.40 -0.22 32.85
C ILE A 823 -18.27 0.16 34.05
N ALA A 824 -19.46 0.67 33.80
CA ALA A 824 -20.39 1.06 34.86
C ALA A 824 -21.01 -0.19 35.52
N PRO A 825 -21.13 -0.27 36.86
CA PRO A 825 -21.71 -1.45 37.53
C PRO A 825 -23.23 -1.52 37.35
N GLY A 826 -23.78 -2.72 37.14
CA GLY A 826 -25.21 -2.95 36.92
C GLY A 826 -25.50 -4.16 36.03
N GLU A 827 -26.75 -4.32 35.66
CA GLU A 827 -27.20 -5.37 34.74
C GLU A 827 -26.90 -4.98 33.28
N TYR A 828 -26.31 -5.92 32.54
CA TYR A 828 -26.02 -5.83 31.11
C TYR A 828 -26.76 -6.94 30.38
N THR A 829 -27.44 -6.61 29.29
CA THR A 829 -27.83 -7.62 28.30
C THR A 829 -26.64 -7.93 27.42
N TYR A 830 -26.47 -9.19 27.02
CA TYR A 830 -25.47 -9.56 26.04
C TYR A 830 -26.13 -10.13 24.79
N SER A 831 -25.61 -9.72 23.64
CA SER A 831 -26.01 -10.22 22.33
C SER A 831 -24.82 -10.78 21.57
N VAL A 832 -25.10 -11.75 20.71
CA VAL A 832 -24.08 -12.46 19.95
C VAL A 832 -24.37 -12.33 18.47
N LYS A 833 -23.33 -12.02 17.70
CA LYS A 833 -23.40 -11.96 16.24
C LYS A 833 -22.13 -12.53 15.61
N LEU A 834 -22.30 -13.44 14.68
CA LEU A 834 -21.26 -13.92 13.78
C LEU A 834 -21.24 -13.05 12.52
N LEU A 835 -20.06 -12.62 12.11
CA LEU A 835 -19.84 -11.91 10.85
C LEU A 835 -18.64 -12.49 10.12
N GLU A 836 -18.71 -12.52 8.80
CA GLU A 836 -17.54 -12.72 7.95
C GLU A 836 -16.58 -11.54 8.09
N HIS A 837 -15.29 -11.84 8.21
CA HIS A 837 -14.24 -10.86 8.37
C HIS A 837 -13.69 -10.42 7.01
N VAL A 838 -13.78 -9.12 6.74
CA VAL A 838 -13.26 -8.51 5.52
C VAL A 838 -12.19 -7.46 5.83
N GLN A 839 -11.26 -7.21 4.90
CA GLN A 839 -10.18 -6.23 5.07
C GLN A 839 -10.69 -4.83 5.40
N TYR A 840 -11.71 -4.37 4.67
CA TYR A 840 -12.36 -3.09 4.88
C TYR A 840 -13.87 -3.29 5.04
N PRO A 841 -14.40 -3.20 6.27
CA PRO A 841 -15.82 -3.39 6.49
C PRO A 841 -16.63 -2.34 5.74
N ASN A 842 -17.74 -2.80 5.17
CA ASN A 842 -18.80 -1.94 4.67
C ASN A 842 -19.63 -1.47 5.87
N TYR A 843 -19.90 -0.16 5.94
CA TYR A 843 -20.72 0.41 7.00
C TYR A 843 -22.01 0.99 6.44
N SER A 844 -23.00 1.13 7.29
CA SER A 844 -24.24 1.88 7.06
C SER A 844 -24.31 3.10 7.98
N LEU A 845 -25.31 3.96 7.78
CA LEU A 845 -25.53 5.11 8.66
C LEU A 845 -25.83 4.72 10.11
N SER A 846 -26.56 3.61 10.32
CA SER A 846 -26.85 3.10 11.67
C SER A 846 -25.58 2.67 12.38
N ASP A 847 -24.57 2.16 11.66
CA ASP A 847 -23.29 1.76 12.25
C ASP A 847 -22.53 2.93 12.89
N LEU A 848 -22.76 4.15 12.43
CA LEU A 848 -22.10 5.35 12.94
C LEU A 848 -22.93 6.07 14.01
N LEU A 849 -24.25 6.16 13.81
CA LEU A 849 -25.12 7.03 14.61
C LEU A 849 -25.98 6.26 15.60
N SER A 850 -26.38 5.04 15.28
CA SER A 850 -27.29 4.23 16.08
C SER A 850 -26.52 3.26 16.97
N ASP A 851 -27.16 2.91 18.07
CA ASP A 851 -26.73 1.79 18.91
C ASP A 851 -27.17 0.43 18.30
N ASP A 852 -28.03 0.44 17.27
CA ASP A 852 -28.37 -0.70 16.42
C ASP A 852 -27.39 -0.77 15.22
N ASP A 853 -26.12 -1.07 15.51
CA ASP A 853 -25.03 -1.15 14.53
C ASP A 853 -24.82 -2.57 13.97
N ILE A 854 -23.88 -2.73 13.04
CA ILE A 854 -23.52 -4.00 12.39
C ILE A 854 -23.20 -5.11 13.40
N TYR A 855 -22.81 -4.75 14.62
CA TYR A 855 -22.49 -5.66 15.72
C TYR A 855 -23.68 -5.95 16.65
N ALA A 856 -24.86 -5.40 16.36
CA ALA A 856 -26.10 -5.79 17.01
C ALA A 856 -26.50 -7.18 16.52
N GLY A 857 -26.42 -8.16 17.41
CA GLY A 857 -26.93 -9.51 17.22
C GLY A 857 -28.17 -9.79 18.06
N GLU A 858 -28.56 -11.06 18.10
CA GLU A 858 -29.68 -11.53 18.91
C GLU A 858 -29.34 -11.51 20.39
N ILE A 859 -30.31 -11.12 21.23
CA ILE A 859 -30.13 -11.07 22.68
C ILE A 859 -30.05 -12.49 23.20
N ALA A 860 -28.94 -12.82 23.85
CA ALA A 860 -28.67 -14.15 24.34
C ALA A 860 -28.89 -14.32 25.85
N GLY A 861 -28.80 -13.23 26.63
CA GLY A 861 -29.09 -13.24 28.06
C GLY A 861 -28.71 -11.95 28.79
N SER A 862 -28.60 -12.00 30.12
CA SER A 862 -28.11 -10.89 30.95
C SER A 862 -27.04 -11.32 31.96
N LEU A 863 -26.22 -10.34 32.36
CA LEU A 863 -25.07 -10.50 33.25
C LEU A 863 -25.01 -9.29 34.21
N VAL A 864 -24.78 -9.53 35.49
CA VAL A 864 -24.60 -8.46 36.50
C VAL A 864 -23.12 -8.16 36.70
N ILE A 865 -22.70 -6.93 36.43
CA ILE A 865 -21.31 -6.47 36.63
C ILE A 865 -21.20 -5.66 37.93
N LYS A 866 -20.28 -6.07 38.82
CA LYS A 866 -19.99 -5.43 40.12
C LYS A 866 -18.72 -4.56 40.07
#